data_AF-A0A7X1KZQ4-F1
#
_entry.id   AF-A0A7X1KZQ4-F1
#
_cell.length_a   1.000
_cell.length_b   1.000
_cell.length_c   1.000
_cell.angle_alpha   90.00
_cell.angle_beta   90.00
_cell.angle_gamma   90.00
#
_symmetry.space_group_name_H-M   'P 1'
#
loop_
_entity.id
_entity.type
_entity.pdbx_description
1 polymer ?
#
loop_
_entity_poly.entity_id
_entity_poly.type
_entity_poly.pdbx_seq_one_letter_code
_entity_poly.pdbx_strand_id
1 'polypeptide(L)'
;MHDKNNRFNPRLSLLVAAIGLGLSTPSAQAASYGIDVFAPTLGTSINGYNSRLGGSGDGEMLVGGQTNSSTGITSAFQWTLLGGKQYLASLGNEATANAASNDGSVIVGSSLDSVSGKDIAVSWNSTGIHAMELLNNGFTSEALGVSGDGSVIAGYANDGLTGNFTAVTWNSAGNLTNLGYLSDGTYSFALGVSADGHVVVGYAENGNMGGDMATRWINGASAESLGTLVGGISSRAKAASADGTYIVGFGDSSDSATEAFIWSQASGIKGLGMLTDGTLSAANGISSNGAVVVGVADTTGSVFTGFRWTAETGMQSLVQWLQDNDPSYALLPGNSLDTATAVSADGNTVFGMGTLNGRDQPFVARSYGPISVPAPVVTPPVVTPPVVTPPPSGSGGTTPPTSGSGSSTPPTSGTGGGTTGGSGTPTPGGSDTDTAYPVPPTGVIGLYDLGDSLNNASLYAEAMQNQLQGFVQDQLNCTTFDTKGICVNVSAQMTHHNGTVQGDNTYGGLTIAYRITPDLVAGIGYQGPSSSLKIHDDRVEGDTNTVGAFVEYGNRLKQGVFARGAVAISEGDATIKRSYLTGAGTSASKGKSDISQRAVSGQAGYVFIVKDNIAVMPYVGLDYLDTKLDGYTETSGPYPVQFDSRTQNNVYGTAGVTGSLNLGNKAILSANLKHVERLNNSNDDLSGEVLGVSTFDLKQDTTERWDEVGLGVQLAGPVKASRVGVSYGHRFNSDKAVASDVATVSFSVGF
;
A
#
# COMPACT_ATOMS: atom_id res chain seq x y z
N MET A 1 72.38 25.36 52.46
CA MET A 1 71.12 25.92 51.92
C MET A 1 70.70 24.98 50.80
N HIS A 2 69.64 24.19 51.00
CA HIS A 2 68.24 24.50 50.60
C HIS A 2 67.99 24.33 49.08
N ASP A 3 66.84 23.90 48.55
CA ASP A 3 65.66 23.11 49.00
C ASP A 3 64.78 22.95 47.72
N LYS A 4 63.98 21.90 47.43
CA LYS A 4 63.80 20.54 48.00
C LYS A 4 63.03 19.66 46.95
N ASN A 5 62.40 18.56 47.39
CA ASN A 5 61.25 17.81 46.84
C ASN A 5 60.42 18.49 45.70
N ASN A 6 59.75 17.78 44.78
CA ASN A 6 59.02 16.51 44.99
C ASN A 6 58.72 15.73 43.68
N ARG A 7 58.30 14.47 43.82
CA ARG A 7 57.78 13.58 42.77
C ARG A 7 56.49 14.11 42.12
N PHE A 8 56.24 13.78 40.85
CA PHE A 8 54.87 13.52 40.37
C PHE A 8 54.82 12.41 39.31
N ASN A 9 53.84 11.52 39.45
CA ASN A 9 53.63 10.35 38.60
C ASN A 9 52.97 10.75 37.26
N PRO A 10 53.27 10.08 36.14
CA PRO A 10 52.38 10.11 34.99
C PRO A 10 51.09 9.37 35.38
N ARG A 11 50.03 10.12 35.71
CA ARG A 11 48.72 9.52 35.96
C ARG A 11 48.12 9.00 34.66
N LEU A 12 47.60 7.78 34.74
CA LEU A 12 46.87 7.06 33.71
C LEU A 12 45.48 7.71 33.48
N SER A 13 45.44 8.99 33.09
CA SER A 13 44.22 9.81 33.08
C SER A 13 44.00 10.63 31.81
N LEU A 14 44.72 10.33 30.72
CA LEU A 14 44.55 10.98 29.41
C LEU A 14 44.13 10.02 28.27
N LEU A 15 44.06 8.71 28.53
CA LEU A 15 43.49 7.72 27.58
C LEU A 15 42.03 7.35 27.90
N VAL A 16 41.49 7.78 29.05
CA VAL A 16 40.07 7.59 29.42
C VAL A 16 39.22 8.83 29.08
N ALA A 17 39.85 10.00 28.91
CA ALA A 17 39.17 11.24 28.52
C ALA A 17 38.85 11.32 27.01
N ALA A 18 39.45 10.48 26.17
CA ALA A 18 39.25 10.47 24.72
C ALA A 18 38.08 9.58 24.24
N ILE A 19 37.46 8.80 25.15
CA ILE A 19 36.26 7.99 24.87
C ILE A 19 35.03 8.54 25.63
N GLY A 20 35.23 9.46 26.59
CA GLY A 20 34.16 10.09 27.37
C GLY A 20 33.67 11.46 26.88
N LEU A 21 34.19 11.99 25.77
CA LEU A 21 33.87 13.34 25.26
C LEU A 21 33.52 13.39 23.76
N GLY A 22 33.16 12.25 23.15
CA GLY A 22 32.50 12.21 21.84
C GLY A 22 30.97 12.37 21.90
N LEU A 23 30.37 12.19 23.09
CA LEU A 23 28.92 12.20 23.30
C LEU A 23 28.42 13.56 23.83
N SER A 24 28.61 14.63 23.05
CA SER A 24 27.82 15.89 23.15
C SER A 24 28.35 16.99 22.23
N THR A 25 28.08 16.86 20.93
CA THR A 25 27.96 18.03 20.05
C THR A 25 26.62 17.98 19.34
N PRO A 26 25.72 18.96 19.52
CA PRO A 26 24.65 19.18 18.56
C PRO A 26 25.31 19.73 17.29
N SER A 27 25.67 18.84 16.37
CA SER A 27 26.09 19.22 15.02
C SER A 27 24.94 19.96 14.35
N ALA A 28 25.26 21.10 13.75
CA ALA A 28 24.30 22.07 13.26
C ALA A 28 23.19 21.44 12.40
N GLN A 29 21.93 21.75 12.73
CA GLN A 29 20.81 21.62 11.81
C GLN A 29 21.02 22.62 10.66
N ALA A 30 21.76 22.21 9.63
CA ALA A 30 21.57 22.73 8.29
C ALA A 30 20.20 22.23 7.81
N ALA A 31 19.40 23.11 7.20
CA ALA A 31 18.06 22.77 6.75
C ALA A 31 18.10 21.76 5.59
N SER A 32 17.95 20.48 5.89
CA SER A 32 17.47 19.49 4.93
C SER A 32 15.95 19.64 4.82
N TYR A 33 15.48 19.91 3.59
CA TYR A 33 14.13 19.50 3.20
C TYR A 33 14.16 17.98 3.06
N GLY A 34 14.14 17.29 4.20
CA GLY A 34 14.02 15.84 4.27
C GLY A 34 12.59 15.42 3.97
N ILE A 35 12.44 14.32 3.26
CA ILE A 35 11.15 13.66 3.09
C ILE A 35 10.79 13.07 4.46
N ASP A 36 9.77 13.60 5.11
CA ASP A 36 9.21 12.99 6.33
C ASP A 36 8.47 11.71 5.93
N VAL A 37 9.17 10.57 5.98
CA VAL A 37 8.62 9.21 5.83
C VAL A 37 7.93 8.73 7.12
N PHE A 38 7.80 9.61 8.11
CA PHE A 38 6.77 9.43 9.12
C PHE A 38 5.41 9.52 8.44
N ALA A 39 4.54 8.54 8.68
CA ALA A 39 3.12 8.80 8.58
C ALA A 39 2.84 10.08 9.38
N PRO A 40 2.39 11.18 8.74
CA PRO A 40 1.76 12.21 9.51
C PRO A 40 0.57 11.50 10.14
N THR A 41 0.46 11.59 11.46
CA THR A 41 -0.86 11.85 12.03
C THR A 41 -1.45 12.97 11.17
N LEU A 42 -2.43 12.64 10.32
CA LEU A 42 -2.98 13.56 9.32
C LEU A 42 -3.91 14.56 10.01
N GLY A 43 -3.28 15.38 10.84
CA GLY A 43 -3.91 15.97 12.02
C GLY A 43 -4.08 14.96 13.16
N THR A 44 -4.01 15.51 14.37
CA THR A 44 -5.07 15.27 15.37
C THR A 44 -6.41 15.82 14.84
N SER A 45 -7.47 15.83 15.65
CA SER A 45 -8.84 16.26 15.31
C SER A 45 -9.01 17.77 14.95
N ILE A 46 -8.18 18.31 14.07
CA ILE A 46 -8.02 19.74 13.77
C ILE A 46 -7.95 20.01 12.25
N ASN A 47 -7.81 19.01 11.38
CA ASN A 47 -7.75 19.21 9.91
C ASN A 47 -9.02 18.71 9.22
N GLY A 48 -9.54 19.51 8.28
CA GLY A 48 -10.67 19.12 7.42
C GLY A 48 -10.19 18.70 6.03
N TYR A 49 -10.83 17.69 5.46
CA TYR A 49 -10.66 17.30 4.06
C TYR A 49 -11.71 18.01 3.20
N ASN A 50 -11.35 18.41 1.97
CA ASN A 50 -12.33 18.88 1.00
C ASN A 50 -13.26 17.72 0.60
N SER A 51 -14.54 18.01 0.35
CA SER A 51 -15.55 17.01 -0.03
C SER A 51 -15.43 16.51 -1.47
N ARG A 52 -14.48 17.05 -2.24
CA ARG A 52 -14.06 16.54 -3.54
C ARG A 52 -12.78 15.73 -3.39
N LEU A 53 -12.90 14.43 -3.61
CA LEU A 53 -11.77 13.52 -3.82
C LEU A 53 -11.93 12.87 -5.19
N GLY A 54 -10.88 12.95 -5.99
CA GLY A 54 -10.75 12.18 -7.22
C GLY A 54 -9.96 10.89 -6.98
N GLY A 55 -9.91 10.04 -8.00
CA GLY A 55 -8.99 8.92 -8.05
C GLY A 55 -8.66 8.54 -9.49
N SER A 56 -7.64 7.72 -9.68
CA SER A 56 -7.30 7.13 -10.97
C SER A 56 -8.21 5.94 -11.29
N GLY A 57 -8.42 5.69 -12.58
CA GLY A 57 -9.32 4.64 -13.09
C GLY A 57 -8.82 3.21 -12.88
N ASP A 58 -7.52 3.03 -12.63
CA ASP A 58 -6.88 1.78 -12.18
C ASP A 58 -7.07 1.51 -10.67
N GLY A 59 -7.44 2.52 -9.88
CA GLY A 59 -7.56 2.44 -8.42
C GLY A 59 -6.28 2.77 -7.64
N GLU A 60 -5.17 3.11 -8.31
CA GLU A 60 -3.84 3.26 -7.70
C GLU A 60 -3.63 4.54 -6.89
N MET A 61 -4.43 5.57 -7.19
CA MET A 61 -4.25 6.90 -6.64
C MET A 61 -5.58 7.54 -6.26
N LEU A 62 -5.56 8.26 -5.15
CA LEU A 62 -6.56 9.25 -4.77
C LEU A 62 -5.94 10.65 -4.82
N VAL A 63 -6.73 11.66 -5.13
CA VAL A 63 -6.28 13.06 -5.16
C VAL A 63 -7.29 13.96 -4.46
N GLY A 64 -6.81 15.03 -3.84
CA GLY A 64 -7.68 15.92 -3.05
C GLY A 64 -7.04 17.23 -2.61
N GLY A 65 -7.76 17.95 -1.75
CA GLY A 65 -7.24 19.09 -0.99
C GLY A 65 -7.42 18.86 0.52
N GLN A 66 -6.40 19.19 1.32
CA GLN A 66 -6.50 19.23 2.78
C GLN A 66 -6.42 20.68 3.27
N THR A 67 -7.39 21.10 4.08
CA THR A 67 -7.44 22.43 4.68
C THR A 67 -6.93 22.38 6.11
N ASN A 68 -5.92 23.20 6.42
CA ASN A 68 -5.39 23.36 7.77
C ASN A 68 -6.24 24.39 8.54
N SER A 69 -7.07 23.93 9.48
CA SER A 69 -8.04 24.79 10.18
C SER A 69 -7.42 25.88 11.07
N SER A 70 -6.11 25.86 11.32
CA SER A 70 -5.40 26.94 12.03
C SER A 70 -4.95 28.09 11.12
N THR A 71 -4.85 27.86 9.80
CA THR A 71 -4.38 28.85 8.82
C THR A 71 -5.38 29.15 7.71
N GLY A 72 -6.37 28.27 7.49
CA GLY A 72 -7.32 28.34 6.36
C GLY A 72 -6.74 27.87 5.02
N ILE A 73 -5.43 27.63 4.94
CA ILE A 73 -4.75 27.25 3.70
C ILE A 73 -5.13 25.83 3.29
N THR A 74 -5.43 25.64 2.01
CA THR A 74 -5.68 24.32 1.39
C THR A 74 -4.52 23.92 0.51
N SER A 75 -4.01 22.70 0.72
CA SER A 75 -2.91 22.12 -0.06
C SER A 75 -3.39 20.90 -0.84
N ALA A 76 -3.11 20.92 -2.15
CA ALA A 76 -3.37 19.79 -3.04
C ALA A 76 -2.50 18.60 -2.64
N PHE A 77 -3.04 17.40 -2.71
CA PHE A 77 -2.29 16.18 -2.50
C PHE A 77 -2.67 15.10 -3.50
N GLN A 78 -1.68 14.28 -3.82
CA GLN A 78 -1.90 12.92 -4.29
C GLN A 78 -1.69 11.96 -3.11
N TRP A 79 -2.42 10.86 -3.11
CA TRP A 79 -2.22 9.74 -2.23
C TRP A 79 -2.16 8.51 -3.12
N THR A 80 -0.98 7.94 -3.30
CA THR A 80 -0.85 6.58 -3.80
C THR A 80 -0.66 5.65 -2.62
N LEU A 81 -0.92 4.35 -2.83
CA LEU A 81 -0.88 3.36 -1.76
C LEU A 81 0.42 3.44 -0.93
N LEU A 82 1.55 3.77 -1.58
CA LEU A 82 2.88 3.72 -0.98
C LEU A 82 3.78 4.96 -1.18
N GLY A 83 3.35 5.94 -1.98
CA GLY A 83 3.86 7.30 -1.84
C GLY A 83 3.34 7.97 -0.55
N GLY A 84 2.30 7.41 0.06
CA GLY A 84 1.54 8.05 1.13
C GLY A 84 0.89 9.33 0.62
N LYS A 85 0.51 10.23 1.55
CA LYS A 85 -0.01 11.54 1.17
C LYS A 85 1.13 12.49 0.78
N GLN A 86 1.34 12.69 -0.52
CA GLN A 86 2.30 13.62 -1.06
C GLN A 86 1.61 14.93 -1.45
N TYR A 87 2.07 16.07 -0.92
CA TYR A 87 1.57 17.36 -1.38
C TYR A 87 2.08 17.65 -2.79
N LEU A 88 1.17 18.11 -3.65
CA LEU A 88 1.49 18.55 -5.00
C LEU A 88 1.98 20.00 -4.97
N ALA A 89 2.78 20.39 -5.96
CA ALA A 89 3.26 21.77 -6.09
C ALA A 89 2.10 22.76 -6.26
N SER A 90 2.32 24.03 -5.94
CA SER A 90 1.34 25.12 -6.09
C SER A 90 1.97 26.32 -6.81
N LEU A 91 1.16 27.13 -7.50
CA LEU A 91 1.59 28.41 -8.11
C LEU A 91 1.74 29.54 -7.07
N GLY A 92 1.20 29.32 -5.88
CA GLY A 92 1.24 30.22 -4.74
C GLY A 92 1.07 29.45 -3.44
N ASN A 93 0.27 29.97 -2.51
CA ASN A 93 0.05 29.36 -1.20
C ASN A 93 -1.08 28.32 -1.15
N GLU A 94 -1.95 28.25 -2.17
CA GLU A 94 -3.14 27.39 -2.17
C GLU A 94 -3.25 26.55 -3.46
N ALA A 95 -3.70 25.31 -3.30
CA ALA A 95 -4.03 24.40 -4.40
C ALA A 95 -5.04 23.33 -3.94
N THR A 96 -5.83 22.80 -4.88
CA THR A 96 -6.69 21.62 -4.69
C THR A 96 -6.56 20.71 -5.91
N ALA A 97 -6.41 19.40 -5.70
CA ALA A 97 -6.54 18.41 -6.77
C ALA A 97 -7.95 17.79 -6.75
N ASN A 98 -8.52 17.56 -7.93
CA ASN A 98 -9.92 17.18 -8.12
C ASN A 98 -10.11 15.83 -8.85
N ALA A 99 -9.23 15.48 -9.80
CA ALA A 99 -9.31 14.23 -10.58
C ALA A 99 -7.94 13.78 -11.10
N ALA A 100 -7.84 12.52 -11.53
CA ALA A 100 -6.64 11.92 -12.13
C ALA A 100 -6.98 11.04 -13.35
N SER A 101 -6.03 10.85 -14.26
CA SER A 101 -6.13 9.95 -15.42
C SER A 101 -6.24 8.48 -15.00
N ASN A 102 -6.53 7.57 -15.93
CA ASN A 102 -6.70 6.16 -15.59
C ASN A 102 -5.46 5.53 -14.96
N ASP A 103 -4.27 5.98 -15.38
CA ASP A 103 -2.94 5.52 -14.96
C ASP A 103 -2.28 6.45 -13.91
N GLY A 104 -3.02 7.43 -13.38
CA GLY A 104 -2.51 8.46 -12.48
C GLY A 104 -1.41 9.39 -13.02
N SER A 105 -1.02 9.28 -14.30
CA SER A 105 0.09 10.07 -14.87
C SER A 105 -0.21 11.57 -15.01
N VAL A 106 -1.50 11.94 -15.03
CA VAL A 106 -1.99 13.32 -15.06
C VAL A 106 -3.01 13.53 -13.93
N ILE A 107 -2.76 14.53 -13.09
CA ILE A 107 -3.69 15.00 -12.04
C ILE A 107 -4.16 16.39 -12.43
N VAL A 108 -5.41 16.74 -12.14
CA VAL A 108 -6.00 18.06 -12.47
C VAL A 108 -6.70 18.71 -11.28
N GLY A 109 -6.75 20.04 -11.26
CA GLY A 109 -7.31 20.82 -10.16
C GLY A 109 -7.22 22.33 -10.36
N SER A 110 -7.03 23.08 -9.27
CA SER A 110 -6.74 24.52 -9.30
C SER A 110 -5.62 24.91 -8.34
N SER A 111 -5.01 26.08 -8.58
CA SER A 111 -4.05 26.72 -7.69
C SER A 111 -4.07 28.24 -7.82
N LEU A 112 -3.98 28.92 -6.68
CA LEU A 112 -3.86 30.37 -6.59
C LEU A 112 -2.46 30.82 -7.04
N ASP A 113 -2.37 31.53 -8.16
CA ASP A 113 -1.13 32.16 -8.61
C ASP A 113 -0.81 33.38 -7.73
N SER A 114 0.31 33.29 -7.01
CA SER A 114 0.81 34.35 -6.14
C SER A 114 1.25 35.63 -6.86
N VAL A 115 1.50 35.57 -8.18
CA VAL A 115 1.95 36.73 -8.97
C VAL A 115 0.76 37.55 -9.50
N SER A 116 -0.25 36.89 -10.10
CA SER A 116 -1.44 37.58 -10.62
C SER A 116 -2.60 37.69 -9.64
N GLY A 117 -2.60 36.90 -8.55
CA GLY A 117 -3.71 36.81 -7.59
C GLY A 117 -4.95 36.10 -8.13
N LYS A 118 -4.79 35.30 -9.20
CA LYS A 118 -5.87 34.54 -9.85
C LYS A 118 -5.86 33.09 -9.42
N ASP A 119 -7.03 32.48 -9.32
CA ASP A 119 -7.16 31.03 -9.15
C ASP A 119 -7.20 30.39 -10.54
N ILE A 120 -6.23 29.53 -10.85
CA ILE A 120 -6.00 29.02 -12.20
C ILE A 120 -6.16 27.50 -12.19
N ALA A 121 -6.84 26.96 -13.20
CA ALA A 121 -6.87 25.53 -13.46
C ALA A 121 -5.45 25.03 -13.74
N VAL A 122 -5.08 23.88 -13.18
CA VAL A 122 -3.73 23.33 -13.30
C VAL A 122 -3.78 21.83 -13.56
N SER A 123 -2.72 21.31 -14.17
CA SER A 123 -2.41 19.88 -14.15
C SER A 123 -1.05 19.61 -13.53
N TRP A 124 -0.90 18.48 -12.85
CA TRP A 124 0.38 17.92 -12.45
C TRP A 124 0.69 16.67 -13.27
N ASN A 125 1.95 16.53 -13.65
CA ASN A 125 2.51 15.32 -14.27
C ASN A 125 3.98 15.16 -13.83
N SER A 126 4.69 14.18 -14.39
CA SER A 126 6.11 13.89 -14.06
C SER A 126 7.09 15.05 -14.27
N THR A 127 6.71 16.11 -14.98
CA THR A 127 7.52 17.32 -15.20
C THR A 127 7.18 18.50 -14.28
N GLY A 128 6.13 18.38 -13.47
CA GLY A 128 5.71 19.39 -12.49
C GLY A 128 4.26 19.88 -12.68
N ILE A 129 3.98 21.07 -12.16
CA ILE A 129 2.70 21.78 -12.29
C ILE A 129 2.68 22.63 -13.56
N HIS A 130 1.56 22.58 -14.29
CA HIS A 130 1.32 23.34 -15.51
C HIS A 130 0.05 24.17 -15.37
N ALA A 131 0.14 25.47 -15.61
CA ALA A 131 -1.01 26.38 -15.58
C ALA A 131 -1.77 26.33 -16.91
N MET A 132 -3.10 26.26 -16.83
CA MET A 132 -3.99 26.20 -17.97
C MET A 132 -4.34 27.59 -18.52
N GLU A 133 -4.70 27.68 -19.79
CA GLU A 133 -5.14 28.93 -20.41
C GLU A 133 -6.45 29.45 -19.78
N LEU A 134 -6.51 30.76 -19.50
CA LEU A 134 -7.68 31.45 -18.96
C LEU A 134 -8.60 31.96 -20.08
N LEU A 135 -9.91 31.71 -19.98
CA LEU A 135 -10.90 32.21 -20.94
C LEU A 135 -10.89 33.75 -20.97
N ASN A 136 -10.43 34.31 -22.08
CA ASN A 136 -10.30 35.75 -22.32
C ASN A 136 -9.62 36.54 -21.19
N ASN A 137 -8.62 35.95 -20.52
CA ASN A 137 -7.92 36.53 -19.37
C ASN A 137 -8.80 36.79 -18.12
N GLY A 138 -9.87 36.02 -17.90
CA GLY A 138 -10.69 36.06 -16.67
C GLY A 138 -9.90 35.75 -15.38
N PHE A 139 -10.58 35.79 -14.23
CA PHE A 139 -9.93 35.79 -12.91
C PHE A 139 -9.90 34.42 -12.20
N THR A 140 -10.68 33.45 -12.66
CA THR A 140 -10.86 32.15 -12.01
C THR A 140 -11.03 31.05 -13.04
N SER A 141 -10.40 29.89 -12.81
CA SER A 141 -10.69 28.65 -13.52
C SER A 141 -10.36 27.45 -12.64
N GLU A 142 -11.08 26.34 -12.81
CA GLU A 142 -10.88 25.10 -12.05
C GLU A 142 -11.05 23.90 -13.00
N ALA A 143 -10.08 22.99 -12.99
CA ALA A 143 -10.22 21.68 -13.64
C ALA A 143 -10.83 20.66 -12.68
N LEU A 144 -11.78 19.88 -13.18
CA LEU A 144 -12.67 19.02 -12.39
C LEU A 144 -12.67 17.55 -12.83
N GLY A 145 -12.40 17.27 -14.10
CA GLY A 145 -12.30 15.92 -14.65
C GLY A 145 -11.20 15.82 -15.70
N VAL A 146 -10.74 14.60 -15.97
CA VAL A 146 -9.71 14.30 -16.98
C VAL A 146 -9.99 12.94 -17.63
N SER A 147 -9.69 12.80 -18.92
CA SER A 147 -9.85 11.55 -19.67
C SER A 147 -8.88 10.47 -19.19
N GLY A 148 -9.16 9.22 -19.56
CA GLY A 148 -8.39 8.07 -19.10
C GLY A 148 -6.92 8.12 -19.52
N ASP A 149 -6.62 8.75 -20.66
CA ASP A 149 -5.27 8.96 -21.19
C ASP A 149 -4.63 10.31 -20.82
N GLY A 150 -5.31 11.13 -19.99
CA GLY A 150 -4.83 12.46 -19.62
C GLY A 150 -4.89 13.53 -20.72
N SER A 151 -5.43 13.23 -21.91
CA SER A 151 -5.36 14.13 -23.07
C SER A 151 -6.41 15.25 -23.09
N VAL A 152 -7.58 15.02 -22.47
CA VAL A 152 -8.69 15.96 -22.36
C VAL A 152 -9.00 16.25 -20.89
N ILE A 153 -8.90 17.52 -20.50
CA ILE A 153 -9.20 18.01 -19.16
C ILE A 153 -10.51 18.81 -19.25
N ALA A 154 -11.43 18.63 -18.32
CA ALA A 154 -12.73 19.30 -18.29
C ALA A 154 -12.91 20.13 -17.00
N GLY A 155 -13.56 21.28 -17.11
CA GLY A 155 -13.82 22.15 -15.97
C GLY A 155 -14.61 23.40 -16.33
N TYR A 156 -14.32 24.50 -15.64
CA TYR A 156 -14.93 25.80 -15.93
C TYR A 156 -13.93 26.95 -15.80
N ALA A 157 -14.23 28.05 -16.50
CA ALA A 157 -13.47 29.29 -16.43
C ALA A 157 -14.41 30.50 -16.39
N ASN A 158 -14.03 31.52 -15.63
CA ASN A 158 -14.62 32.85 -15.72
C ASN A 158 -14.18 33.49 -17.05
N ASP A 159 -15.14 33.91 -17.88
CA ASP A 159 -14.88 34.63 -19.12
C ASP A 159 -14.54 36.11 -18.83
N GLY A 160 -13.32 36.52 -19.15
CA GLY A 160 -12.87 37.91 -18.97
C GLY A 160 -13.61 38.97 -19.80
N LEU A 161 -14.42 38.59 -20.80
CA LEU A 161 -15.25 39.52 -21.57
C LEU A 161 -16.66 39.73 -20.98
N THR A 162 -17.28 38.66 -20.47
CA THR A 162 -18.69 38.68 -20.01
C THR A 162 -18.83 38.63 -18.49
N GLY A 163 -17.85 38.11 -17.77
CA GLY A 163 -17.91 37.80 -16.35
C GLY A 163 -18.58 36.46 -16.02
N ASN A 164 -19.06 35.72 -17.01
CA ASN A 164 -19.80 34.48 -16.84
C ASN A 164 -18.86 33.29 -16.53
N PHE A 165 -19.35 32.32 -15.73
CA PHE A 165 -18.68 31.02 -15.61
C PHE A 165 -19.09 30.12 -16.77
N THR A 166 -18.10 29.60 -17.50
CA THR A 166 -18.30 28.86 -18.74
C THR A 166 -17.63 27.50 -18.65
N ALA A 167 -18.31 26.46 -19.12
CA ALA A 167 -17.75 25.13 -19.27
C ALA A 167 -16.66 25.16 -20.35
N VAL A 168 -15.52 24.56 -20.04
CA VAL A 168 -14.35 24.55 -20.93
C VAL A 168 -13.66 23.19 -20.88
N THR A 169 -12.94 22.86 -21.94
CA THR A 169 -11.88 21.84 -21.90
C THR A 169 -10.52 22.45 -22.11
N TRP A 170 -9.49 21.76 -21.60
CA TRP A 170 -8.10 21.99 -21.97
C TRP A 170 -7.51 20.72 -22.54
N ASN A 171 -6.55 20.85 -23.46
CA ASN A 171 -5.71 19.74 -23.89
C ASN A 171 -4.44 19.63 -23.03
N SER A 172 -3.65 18.57 -23.22
CA SER A 172 -2.39 18.34 -22.48
C SER A 172 -1.31 19.43 -22.63
N ALA A 173 -1.46 20.36 -23.57
CA ALA A 173 -0.61 21.54 -23.73
C ALA A 173 -1.24 22.83 -23.15
N GLY A 174 -2.35 22.71 -22.41
CA GLY A 174 -3.02 23.78 -21.69
C GLY A 174 -3.92 24.70 -22.53
N ASN A 175 -4.12 24.41 -23.82
CA ASN A 175 -4.93 25.24 -24.71
C ASN A 175 -6.42 25.04 -24.43
N LEU A 176 -7.17 26.15 -24.29
CA LEU A 176 -8.58 26.14 -23.91
C LEU A 176 -9.52 26.00 -25.12
N THR A 177 -10.58 25.21 -24.96
CA THR A 177 -11.76 25.18 -25.83
C THR A 177 -13.00 25.56 -25.04
N ASN A 178 -13.75 26.55 -25.53
CA ASN A 178 -15.00 27.01 -24.92
C ASN A 178 -16.16 26.11 -25.38
N LEU A 179 -16.88 25.51 -24.43
CA LEU A 179 -18.02 24.60 -24.69
C LEU A 179 -19.38 25.32 -24.78
N GLY A 180 -19.42 26.60 -24.40
CA GLY A 180 -20.60 27.45 -24.46
C GLY A 180 -21.67 27.14 -23.41
N TYR A 181 -22.86 27.69 -23.64
CA TYR A 181 -24.02 27.63 -22.75
C TYR A 181 -25.17 26.85 -23.38
N LEU A 182 -26.15 26.46 -22.56
CA LEU A 182 -27.41 25.90 -23.04
C LEU A 182 -28.42 27.01 -23.33
N SER A 183 -28.99 27.02 -24.53
CA SER A 183 -29.96 28.04 -24.97
C SER A 183 -29.44 29.47 -24.80
N ASP A 184 -30.17 30.30 -24.06
CA ASP A 184 -29.87 31.68 -23.67
C ASP A 184 -29.36 31.81 -22.22
N GLY A 185 -28.97 30.70 -21.59
CA GLY A 185 -28.40 30.67 -20.25
C GLY A 185 -27.06 31.42 -20.13
N THR A 186 -26.73 31.83 -18.90
CA THR A 186 -25.59 32.70 -18.60
C THR A 186 -24.41 32.00 -17.94
N TYR A 187 -24.53 30.73 -17.55
CA TYR A 187 -23.39 29.96 -17.04
C TYR A 187 -23.44 28.47 -17.41
N SER A 188 -22.27 27.84 -17.40
CA SER A 188 -22.10 26.40 -17.59
C SER A 188 -20.84 25.89 -16.85
N PHE A 189 -20.87 24.63 -16.47
CA PHE A 189 -19.82 23.94 -15.73
C PHE A 189 -19.67 22.52 -16.28
N ALA A 190 -18.46 22.13 -16.73
CA ALA A 190 -18.14 20.72 -16.95
C ALA A 190 -17.59 20.11 -15.65
N LEU A 191 -18.13 18.97 -15.22
CA LEU A 191 -17.79 18.30 -13.97
C LEU A 191 -17.05 16.97 -14.18
N GLY A 192 -17.19 16.34 -15.36
CA GLY A 192 -16.57 15.06 -15.69
C GLY A 192 -16.42 14.86 -17.19
N VAL A 193 -15.71 13.81 -17.58
CA VAL A 193 -15.44 13.44 -18.97
C VAL A 193 -15.35 11.91 -19.09
N SER A 194 -15.74 11.36 -20.24
CA SER A 194 -15.58 9.94 -20.56
C SER A 194 -14.10 9.54 -20.65
N ALA A 195 -13.79 8.26 -20.44
CA ALA A 195 -12.42 7.78 -20.48
C ALA A 195 -11.76 7.97 -21.86
N ASP A 196 -12.54 7.90 -22.95
CA ASP A 196 -12.11 8.19 -24.32
C ASP A 196 -11.98 9.69 -24.67
N GLY A 197 -12.33 10.60 -23.76
CA GLY A 197 -12.27 12.05 -23.96
C GLY A 197 -13.34 12.64 -24.89
N HIS A 198 -14.23 11.83 -25.47
CA HIS A 198 -15.19 12.30 -26.48
C HIS A 198 -16.44 12.98 -25.90
N VAL A 199 -16.84 12.63 -24.67
CA VAL A 199 -18.07 13.13 -24.03
C VAL A 199 -17.73 13.81 -22.70
N VAL A 200 -17.91 15.13 -22.67
CA VAL A 200 -17.81 15.95 -21.45
C VAL A 200 -19.20 16.12 -20.86
N VAL A 201 -19.32 16.06 -19.53
CA VAL A 201 -20.60 16.12 -18.81
C VAL A 201 -20.57 17.13 -17.66
N GLY A 202 -21.72 17.70 -17.34
CA GLY A 202 -21.86 18.67 -16.26
C GLY A 202 -23.25 19.29 -16.22
N TYR A 203 -23.32 20.62 -16.10
CA TYR A 203 -24.58 21.35 -16.13
C TYR A 203 -24.45 22.75 -16.74
N ALA A 204 -25.58 23.29 -17.20
CA ALA A 204 -25.69 24.66 -17.71
C ALA A 204 -27.03 25.27 -17.33
N GLU A 205 -27.09 26.59 -17.19
CA GLU A 205 -28.34 27.31 -16.91
C GLU A 205 -29.33 27.16 -18.08
N ASN A 206 -30.60 26.90 -17.77
CA ASN A 206 -31.67 26.97 -18.77
C ASN A 206 -32.38 28.33 -18.69
N GLY A 207 -31.89 29.30 -19.48
CA GLY A 207 -32.40 30.67 -19.51
C GLY A 207 -33.92 30.81 -19.73
N ASN A 208 -34.54 29.84 -20.42
CA ASN A 208 -35.99 29.84 -20.70
C ASN A 208 -36.88 29.37 -19.53
N MET A 209 -36.34 28.64 -18.55
CA MET A 209 -37.15 27.99 -17.49
C MET A 209 -36.67 28.29 -16.07
N GLY A 210 -35.40 28.68 -15.90
CA GLY A 210 -34.72 28.70 -14.60
C GLY A 210 -34.34 27.30 -14.13
N GLY A 211 -33.21 27.20 -13.43
CA GLY A 211 -32.65 25.93 -12.97
C GLY A 211 -31.49 25.42 -13.84
N ASP A 212 -30.68 24.53 -13.25
CA ASP A 212 -29.58 23.86 -13.92
C ASP A 212 -30.10 22.71 -14.77
N MET A 213 -29.59 22.53 -15.99
CA MET A 213 -29.83 21.31 -16.77
C MET A 213 -28.56 20.50 -16.85
N ALA A 214 -28.66 19.21 -16.54
CA ALA A 214 -27.62 18.23 -16.82
C ALA A 214 -27.33 18.29 -18.31
N THR A 215 -26.08 18.52 -18.65
CA THR A 215 -25.64 18.89 -20.00
C THR A 215 -24.47 18.02 -20.38
N ARG A 216 -24.40 17.63 -21.66
CA ARG A 216 -23.21 17.04 -22.27
C ARG A 216 -22.69 17.91 -23.42
N TRP A 217 -21.42 17.71 -23.74
CA TRP A 217 -20.76 18.27 -24.91
C TRP A 217 -19.97 17.14 -25.58
N ILE A 218 -20.19 16.93 -26.88
CA ILE A 218 -19.55 15.87 -27.66
C ILE A 218 -18.48 16.49 -28.55
N ASN A 219 -17.21 16.10 -28.41
CA ASN A 219 -16.09 16.60 -29.22
C ASN A 219 -15.98 18.13 -29.30
N GLY A 220 -16.29 18.84 -28.20
CA GLY A 220 -16.29 20.31 -28.16
C GLY A 220 -17.43 20.99 -28.93
N ALA A 221 -18.46 20.25 -29.33
CA ALA A 221 -19.69 20.80 -29.90
C ALA A 221 -20.53 21.57 -28.85
N SER A 222 -21.61 22.20 -29.30
CA SER A 222 -22.54 22.97 -28.46
C SER A 222 -23.19 22.14 -27.36
N ALA A 223 -23.61 22.82 -26.28
CA ALA A 223 -24.31 22.22 -25.13
C ALA A 223 -25.58 21.45 -25.53
N GLU A 224 -25.66 20.18 -25.14
CA GLU A 224 -26.85 19.33 -25.31
C GLU A 224 -27.48 19.00 -23.95
N SER A 225 -28.72 19.42 -23.72
CA SER A 225 -29.46 19.08 -22.50
C SER A 225 -29.79 17.58 -22.45
N LEU A 226 -29.64 16.98 -21.27
CA LEU A 226 -30.04 15.61 -20.97
C LEU A 226 -31.50 15.50 -20.50
N GLY A 227 -32.12 16.63 -20.09
CA GLY A 227 -33.47 16.71 -19.53
C GLY A 227 -33.49 16.83 -18.00
N THR A 228 -34.65 16.58 -17.38
CA THR A 228 -34.86 16.48 -15.92
C THR A 228 -35.54 15.17 -15.56
N LEU A 229 -35.57 14.84 -14.26
CA LEU A 229 -36.45 13.78 -13.74
C LEU A 229 -37.92 14.22 -13.81
N VAL A 230 -38.83 13.24 -13.75
CA VAL A 230 -40.27 13.52 -13.78
C VAL A 230 -40.66 14.39 -12.58
N GLY A 231 -41.28 15.53 -12.85
CA GLY A 231 -41.68 16.51 -11.83
C GLY A 231 -40.59 17.52 -11.44
N GLY A 232 -39.32 17.29 -11.82
CA GLY A 232 -38.19 18.17 -11.52
C GLY A 232 -37.94 19.26 -12.56
N ILE A 233 -37.29 20.33 -12.12
CA ILE A 233 -36.88 21.49 -12.94
C ILE A 233 -35.35 21.69 -12.98
N SER A 234 -34.58 20.81 -12.35
CA SER A 234 -33.13 20.92 -12.17
C SER A 234 -32.45 19.55 -12.28
N SER A 235 -31.29 19.51 -12.93
CA SER A 235 -30.46 18.31 -13.01
C SER A 235 -28.99 18.69 -13.20
N ARG A 236 -28.07 17.85 -12.71
CA ARG A 236 -26.63 18.02 -12.88
C ARG A 236 -25.97 16.66 -13.14
N ALA A 237 -25.26 16.53 -14.25
CA ALA A 237 -24.43 15.35 -14.52
C ALA A 237 -23.09 15.47 -13.78
N LYS A 238 -22.58 14.33 -13.33
CA LYS A 238 -21.36 14.20 -12.52
C LYS A 238 -20.28 13.35 -13.18
N ALA A 239 -20.65 12.18 -13.70
CA ALA A 239 -19.74 11.23 -14.30
C ALA A 239 -20.37 10.53 -15.51
N ALA A 240 -19.55 9.91 -16.34
CA ALA A 240 -19.94 9.18 -17.54
C ALA A 240 -19.24 7.82 -17.62
N SER A 241 -19.82 6.87 -18.37
CA SER A 241 -19.16 5.60 -18.72
C SER A 241 -17.92 5.85 -19.59
N ALA A 242 -17.11 4.80 -19.80
CA ALA A 242 -15.83 4.92 -20.51
C ALA A 242 -15.97 5.48 -21.94
N ASP A 243 -17.11 5.19 -22.57
CA ASP A 243 -17.54 5.61 -23.92
C ASP A 243 -18.59 6.74 -23.92
N GLY A 244 -18.93 7.28 -22.76
CA GLY A 244 -19.95 8.32 -22.58
C GLY A 244 -21.40 7.92 -22.90
N THR A 245 -21.71 6.64 -23.15
CA THR A 245 -23.08 6.18 -23.48
C THR A 245 -24.06 6.27 -22.30
N TYR A 246 -23.54 6.15 -21.08
CA TYR A 246 -24.28 6.33 -19.83
C TYR A 246 -23.71 7.52 -19.06
N ILE A 247 -24.60 8.35 -18.52
CA ILE A 247 -24.24 9.54 -17.74
C ILE A 247 -25.00 9.51 -16.42
N VAL A 248 -24.33 9.77 -15.30
CA VAL A 248 -24.93 9.76 -13.96
C VAL A 248 -24.80 11.11 -13.27
N GLY A 249 -25.69 11.35 -12.32
CA GLY A 249 -25.68 12.57 -11.51
C GLY A 249 -26.87 12.63 -10.57
N PHE A 250 -27.42 13.82 -10.35
CA PHE A 250 -28.60 14.03 -9.53
C PHE A 250 -29.49 15.16 -10.06
N GLY A 251 -30.77 15.14 -9.71
CA GLY A 251 -31.74 16.22 -9.98
C GLY A 251 -32.83 16.27 -8.93
N ASP A 252 -33.73 17.25 -9.01
CA ASP A 252 -34.99 17.19 -8.27
C ASP A 252 -35.99 16.32 -9.04
N SER A 253 -36.96 15.73 -8.33
CA SER A 253 -38.05 14.93 -8.90
C SER A 253 -39.35 15.19 -8.13
N SER A 254 -40.44 14.52 -8.52
CA SER A 254 -41.68 14.52 -7.72
C SER A 254 -41.50 13.93 -6.31
N ASP A 255 -40.45 13.13 -6.12
CA ASP A 255 -40.30 12.23 -4.97
C ASP A 255 -39.18 12.70 -4.02
N SER A 256 -38.18 13.44 -4.52
CA SER A 256 -37.12 14.05 -3.72
C SER A 256 -36.60 15.37 -4.31
N ALA A 257 -36.08 16.25 -3.45
CA ALA A 257 -35.32 17.44 -3.87
C ALA A 257 -33.91 17.11 -4.40
N THR A 258 -33.41 15.88 -4.21
CA THR A 258 -32.14 15.40 -4.75
C THR A 258 -32.19 13.88 -4.89
N GLU A 259 -32.45 13.42 -6.11
CA GLU A 259 -32.49 12.01 -6.49
C GLU A 259 -31.39 11.71 -7.52
N ALA A 260 -30.66 10.61 -7.32
CA ALA A 260 -29.65 10.12 -8.23
C ALA A 260 -30.29 9.64 -9.53
N PHE A 261 -29.63 9.88 -10.67
CA PHE A 261 -30.11 9.42 -11.97
C PHE A 261 -29.03 8.69 -12.78
N ILE A 262 -29.50 7.87 -13.73
CA ILE A 262 -28.74 7.44 -14.91
C ILE A 262 -29.47 7.91 -16.17
N TRP A 263 -28.70 8.39 -17.14
CA TRP A 263 -29.14 8.82 -18.46
C TRP A 263 -28.55 7.91 -19.54
N SER A 264 -29.34 7.64 -20.57
CA SER A 264 -28.87 7.11 -21.85
C SER A 264 -29.67 7.74 -22.99
N GLN A 265 -29.15 7.72 -24.23
CA GLN A 265 -29.86 8.31 -25.36
C GLN A 265 -31.19 7.60 -25.70
N ALA A 266 -31.35 6.33 -25.31
CA ALA A 266 -32.58 5.57 -25.50
C ALA A 266 -33.64 5.84 -24.41
N SER A 267 -33.22 6.14 -23.18
CA SER A 267 -34.12 6.29 -22.02
C SER A 267 -34.40 7.73 -21.60
N GLY A 268 -33.53 8.68 -21.95
CA GLY A 268 -33.46 9.95 -21.24
C GLY A 268 -32.97 9.76 -19.79
N ILE A 269 -33.17 10.78 -18.94
CA ILE A 269 -32.88 10.70 -17.50
C ILE A 269 -33.88 9.74 -16.84
N LYS A 270 -33.37 8.78 -16.06
CA LYS A 270 -34.15 7.89 -15.22
C LYS A 270 -33.63 7.92 -13.78
N GLY A 271 -34.55 8.12 -12.84
CA GLY A 271 -34.27 8.08 -11.41
C GLY A 271 -33.81 6.69 -10.94
N LEU A 272 -32.88 6.69 -9.99
CA LEU A 272 -32.38 5.49 -9.31
C LEU A 272 -33.13 5.21 -7.99
N GLY A 273 -34.01 6.13 -7.57
CA GLY A 273 -34.69 6.10 -6.27
C GLY A 273 -33.79 6.48 -5.09
N MET A 274 -34.26 6.17 -3.90
CA MET A 274 -33.59 6.39 -2.62
C MET A 274 -33.34 5.05 -1.91
N LEU A 275 -32.49 5.06 -0.88
CA LEU A 275 -32.48 3.97 0.09
C LEU A 275 -33.81 3.91 0.86
N THR A 276 -34.14 2.74 1.40
CA THR A 276 -35.31 2.55 2.27
C THR A 276 -35.29 3.57 3.41
N ASP A 277 -36.40 4.29 3.59
CA ASP A 277 -36.59 5.37 4.56
C ASP A 277 -35.61 6.57 4.43
N GLY A 278 -34.83 6.63 3.34
CA GLY A 278 -34.05 7.79 2.93
C GLY A 278 -34.88 8.86 2.22
N THR A 279 -34.30 10.05 2.09
CA THR A 279 -34.89 11.23 1.44
C THR A 279 -34.04 11.82 0.31
N LEU A 280 -32.79 11.39 0.17
CA LEU A 280 -31.81 11.92 -0.78
C LEU A 280 -30.96 10.80 -1.38
N SER A 281 -30.62 10.93 -2.67
CA SER A 281 -29.55 10.19 -3.32
C SER A 281 -28.84 11.05 -4.37
N ALA A 282 -27.53 10.88 -4.53
CA ALA A 282 -26.74 11.56 -5.55
C ALA A 282 -25.61 10.65 -6.07
N ALA A 283 -25.61 10.37 -7.38
CA ALA A 283 -24.56 9.56 -8.00
C ALA A 283 -23.27 10.37 -8.20
N ASN A 284 -22.15 9.76 -7.82
CA ASN A 284 -20.80 10.32 -7.95
C ASN A 284 -19.98 9.61 -9.04
N GLY A 285 -20.14 8.28 -9.18
CA GLY A 285 -19.34 7.45 -10.08
C GLY A 285 -20.15 6.34 -10.76
N ILE A 286 -19.61 5.81 -11.86
CA ILE A 286 -20.22 4.78 -12.71
C ILE A 286 -19.13 3.85 -13.26
N SER A 287 -19.40 2.54 -13.37
CA SER A 287 -18.45 1.57 -13.92
C SER A 287 -18.26 1.78 -15.43
N SER A 288 -17.16 1.23 -15.97
CA SER A 288 -16.76 1.45 -17.38
C SER A 288 -17.86 1.16 -18.41
N ASN A 289 -18.67 0.12 -18.14
CA ASN A 289 -19.78 -0.39 -18.94
C ASN A 289 -21.16 0.14 -18.54
N GLY A 290 -21.25 1.05 -17.57
CA GLY A 290 -22.50 1.58 -17.03
C GLY A 290 -23.33 0.62 -16.17
N ALA A 291 -22.81 -0.55 -15.80
CA ALA A 291 -23.55 -1.56 -15.03
C ALA A 291 -23.77 -1.22 -13.56
N VAL A 292 -22.83 -0.49 -12.95
CA VAL A 292 -22.82 -0.17 -11.53
C VAL A 292 -22.70 1.34 -11.36
N VAL A 293 -23.59 1.91 -10.56
CA VAL A 293 -23.55 3.33 -10.18
C VAL A 293 -23.30 3.42 -8.67
N VAL A 294 -22.44 4.35 -8.25
CA VAL A 294 -22.14 4.59 -6.84
C VAL A 294 -22.28 6.06 -6.49
N GLY A 295 -22.53 6.34 -5.22
CA GLY A 295 -22.67 7.70 -4.73
C GLY A 295 -22.96 7.79 -3.25
N VAL A 296 -23.63 8.87 -2.86
CA VAL A 296 -24.09 9.11 -1.49
C VAL A 296 -25.62 9.11 -1.45
N ALA A 297 -26.19 8.52 -0.43
CA ALA A 297 -27.60 8.60 -0.09
C ALA A 297 -27.74 8.82 1.42
N ASP A 298 -28.93 9.14 1.91
CA ASP A 298 -29.22 9.12 3.33
C ASP A 298 -30.15 7.96 3.72
N THR A 299 -30.25 7.74 5.02
CA THR A 299 -31.17 6.78 5.66
C THR A 299 -31.94 7.49 6.78
N THR A 300 -32.85 6.79 7.46
CA THR A 300 -33.68 7.31 8.56
C THR A 300 -32.91 8.23 9.51
N GLY A 301 -33.33 9.51 9.58
CA GLY A 301 -32.67 10.53 10.40
C GLY A 301 -31.56 11.31 9.68
N SER A 302 -31.51 11.24 8.35
CA SER A 302 -30.52 11.92 7.50
C SER A 302 -29.07 11.50 7.79
N VAL A 303 -28.87 10.23 8.11
CA VAL A 303 -27.54 9.62 8.24
C VAL A 303 -27.05 9.25 6.85
N PHE A 304 -26.01 9.95 6.38
CA PHE A 304 -25.38 9.70 5.08
C PHE A 304 -24.70 8.34 5.04
N THR A 305 -24.79 7.66 3.89
CA THR A 305 -24.05 6.44 3.59
C THR A 305 -23.76 6.34 2.10
N GLY A 306 -22.67 5.65 1.75
CA GLY A 306 -22.41 5.25 0.38
C GLY A 306 -23.49 4.29 -0.13
N PHE A 307 -23.91 4.44 -1.38
CA PHE A 307 -24.74 3.46 -2.07
C PHE A 307 -24.01 2.82 -3.25
N ARG A 308 -24.46 1.62 -3.60
CA ARG A 308 -24.21 0.94 -4.87
C ARG A 308 -25.56 0.60 -5.51
N TRP A 309 -25.71 0.91 -6.79
CA TRP A 309 -26.92 0.63 -7.57
C TRP A 309 -26.59 -0.27 -8.76
N THR A 310 -27.48 -1.22 -9.05
CA THR A 310 -27.49 -1.96 -10.31
C THR A 310 -28.92 -2.06 -10.85
N ALA A 311 -29.06 -2.36 -12.14
CA ALA A 311 -30.37 -2.58 -12.76
C ALA A 311 -31.13 -3.81 -12.20
N GLU A 312 -30.42 -4.77 -11.59
CA GLU A 312 -30.98 -5.99 -11.01
C GLU A 312 -31.39 -5.81 -9.54
N THR A 313 -30.51 -5.19 -8.72
CA THR A 313 -30.71 -5.06 -7.27
C THR A 313 -31.33 -3.73 -6.81
N GLY A 314 -31.41 -2.73 -7.69
CA GLY A 314 -31.80 -1.38 -7.30
C GLY A 314 -30.73 -0.69 -6.43
N MET A 315 -31.12 0.30 -5.64
CA MET A 315 -30.20 1.03 -4.76
C MET A 315 -30.01 0.29 -3.43
N GLN A 316 -28.76 0.05 -3.06
CA GLN A 316 -28.38 -0.64 -1.82
C GLN A 316 -27.33 0.18 -1.09
N SER A 317 -27.34 0.21 0.25
CA SER A 317 -26.20 0.76 0.99
C SER A 317 -24.98 -0.13 0.78
N LEU A 318 -23.77 0.41 0.93
CA LEU A 318 -22.56 -0.43 0.78
C LEU A 318 -22.55 -1.59 1.78
N VAL A 319 -23.04 -1.39 3.01
CA VAL A 319 -23.16 -2.47 4.00
C VAL A 319 -24.11 -3.57 3.53
N GLN A 320 -25.28 -3.21 2.98
CA GLN A 320 -26.24 -4.20 2.44
C GLN A 320 -25.64 -4.96 1.26
N TRP A 321 -24.98 -4.26 0.32
CA TRP A 321 -24.32 -4.89 -0.83
C TRP A 321 -23.25 -5.92 -0.39
N LEU A 322 -22.41 -5.56 0.58
CA LEU A 322 -21.40 -6.47 1.13
C LEU A 322 -22.07 -7.69 1.80
N GLN A 323 -23.17 -7.49 2.54
CA GLN A 323 -23.93 -8.55 3.21
C GLN A 323 -24.69 -9.48 2.27
N ASP A 324 -25.20 -8.98 1.15
CA ASP A 324 -25.88 -9.82 0.14
C ASP A 324 -24.91 -10.76 -0.58
N ASN A 325 -23.64 -10.38 -0.68
CA ASN A 325 -22.59 -11.20 -1.29
C ASN A 325 -21.89 -12.11 -0.28
N ASP A 326 -21.69 -11.65 0.96
CA ASP A 326 -21.22 -12.46 2.09
C ASP A 326 -22.13 -12.23 3.32
N PRO A 327 -23.11 -13.12 3.57
CA PRO A 327 -24.00 -13.02 4.73
C PRO A 327 -23.30 -13.15 6.10
N SER A 328 -22.01 -13.47 6.15
CA SER A 328 -21.20 -13.44 7.37
C SER A 328 -20.50 -12.09 7.61
N TYR A 329 -20.50 -11.19 6.62
CA TYR A 329 -19.91 -9.85 6.73
C TYR A 329 -20.69 -8.98 7.72
N ALA A 330 -19.98 -8.39 8.68
CA ALA A 330 -20.52 -7.42 9.62
C ALA A 330 -19.53 -6.25 9.78
N LEU A 331 -19.95 -5.05 9.42
CA LEU A 331 -19.22 -3.83 9.74
C LEU A 331 -19.26 -3.62 11.26
N LEU A 332 -18.11 -3.41 11.90
CA LEU A 332 -18.03 -3.28 13.37
C LEU A 332 -18.68 -1.98 13.86
N PRO A 333 -19.25 -1.96 15.09
CA PRO A 333 -19.80 -0.75 15.69
C PRO A 333 -18.76 0.38 15.78
N GLY A 334 -19.13 1.59 15.36
CA GLY A 334 -18.25 2.75 15.30
C GLY A 334 -17.52 2.93 13.97
N ASN A 335 -17.64 1.96 13.05
CA ASN A 335 -17.23 2.12 11.66
C ASN A 335 -18.42 2.60 10.80
N SER A 336 -18.15 3.41 9.78
CA SER A 336 -19.13 3.96 8.84
C SER A 336 -18.58 4.00 7.41
N LEU A 337 -19.47 3.98 6.42
CA LEU A 337 -19.17 4.10 5.00
C LEU A 337 -20.06 5.23 4.46
N ASP A 338 -19.57 6.46 4.52
CA ASP A 338 -20.42 7.67 4.48
C ASP A 338 -20.73 8.13 3.06
N THR A 339 -19.79 7.93 2.13
CA THR A 339 -19.97 8.24 0.70
C THR A 339 -19.14 7.30 -0.17
N ALA A 340 -19.68 6.88 -1.30
CA ALA A 340 -18.91 6.27 -2.38
C ALA A 340 -18.55 7.35 -3.42
N THR A 341 -17.27 7.43 -3.79
CA THR A 341 -16.74 8.42 -4.73
C THR A 341 -16.49 7.83 -6.10
N ALA A 342 -15.97 6.60 -6.17
CA ALA A 342 -15.63 5.90 -7.41
C ALA A 342 -15.91 4.39 -7.32
N VAL A 343 -15.95 3.75 -8.48
CA VAL A 343 -16.15 2.30 -8.64
C VAL A 343 -15.23 1.77 -9.74
N SER A 344 -14.68 0.57 -9.56
CA SER A 344 -13.81 -0.08 -10.54
C SER A 344 -14.51 -0.30 -11.89
N ALA A 345 -13.71 -0.46 -12.94
CA ALA A 345 -14.20 -0.69 -14.30
C ALA A 345 -15.14 -1.91 -14.40
N ASP A 346 -14.92 -2.95 -13.60
CA ASP A 346 -15.75 -4.17 -13.54
C ASP A 346 -16.98 -4.03 -12.62
N GLY A 347 -16.96 -3.13 -11.64
CA GLY A 347 -18.05 -2.88 -10.68
C GLY A 347 -17.97 -3.65 -9.35
N ASN A 348 -16.86 -4.35 -9.07
CA ASN A 348 -16.67 -5.18 -7.86
C ASN A 348 -15.99 -4.42 -6.68
N THR A 349 -15.23 -3.37 -6.98
CA THR A 349 -14.50 -2.55 -5.99
C THR A 349 -15.09 -1.14 -5.96
N VAL A 350 -15.37 -0.62 -4.77
CA VAL A 350 -15.91 0.72 -4.51
C VAL A 350 -14.94 1.48 -3.62
N PHE A 351 -14.62 2.72 -4.02
CA PHE A 351 -13.81 3.66 -3.26
C PHE A 351 -14.72 4.69 -2.61
N GLY A 352 -14.35 5.15 -1.41
CA GLY A 352 -15.19 6.09 -0.67
C GLY A 352 -14.51 6.67 0.56
N MET A 353 -15.27 7.43 1.34
CA MET A 353 -14.85 8.03 2.61
C MET A 353 -15.77 7.57 3.74
N GLY A 354 -15.18 7.31 4.91
CA GLY A 354 -15.91 7.05 6.14
C GLY A 354 -15.00 6.95 7.35
N THR A 355 -15.57 6.70 8.53
CA THR A 355 -14.80 6.40 9.74
C THR A 355 -14.51 4.90 9.78
N LEU A 356 -13.24 4.50 9.77
CA LEU A 356 -12.83 3.10 9.99
C LEU A 356 -11.77 3.02 11.09
N ASN A 357 -11.97 2.10 12.04
CA ASN A 357 -11.07 1.82 13.15
C ASN A 357 -10.75 3.07 14.01
N GLY A 358 -11.73 3.99 14.13
CA GLY A 358 -11.59 5.25 14.85
C GLY A 358 -10.84 6.36 14.09
N ARG A 359 -10.60 6.19 12.78
CA ARG A 359 -9.96 7.18 11.90
C ARG A 359 -10.91 7.54 10.76
N ASP A 360 -11.10 8.83 10.49
CA ASP A 360 -11.72 9.30 9.26
C ASP A 360 -10.71 9.14 8.12
N GLN A 361 -11.02 8.26 7.16
CA GLN A 361 -10.08 7.86 6.13
C GLN A 361 -10.79 7.43 4.83
N PRO A 362 -10.12 7.54 3.68
CA PRO A 362 -10.58 6.85 2.49
C PRO A 362 -10.54 5.34 2.70
N PHE A 363 -11.50 4.64 2.10
CA PHE A 363 -11.64 3.19 2.16
C PHE A 363 -11.73 2.57 0.77
N VAL A 364 -11.36 1.29 0.71
CA VAL A 364 -11.68 0.38 -0.39
C VAL A 364 -12.67 -0.65 0.16
N ALA A 365 -13.82 -0.79 -0.48
CA ALA A 365 -14.83 -1.80 -0.21
C ALA A 365 -14.93 -2.73 -1.42
N ARG A 366 -14.90 -4.04 -1.22
CA ARG A 366 -15.01 -4.97 -2.36
C ARG A 366 -15.79 -6.22 -2.05
N SER A 367 -16.37 -6.76 -3.11
CA SER A 367 -17.07 -8.03 -3.14
C SER A 367 -16.94 -8.61 -4.54
N TYR A 368 -16.93 -9.93 -4.66
CA TYR A 368 -16.89 -10.60 -5.96
C TYR A 368 -18.16 -11.41 -6.19
N GLY A 369 -18.95 -10.98 -7.17
CA GLY A 369 -20.15 -11.66 -7.62
C GLY A 369 -20.34 -11.51 -9.13
N PRO A 370 -21.27 -12.25 -9.74
CA PRO A 370 -21.60 -12.06 -11.15
C PRO A 370 -22.21 -10.68 -11.37
N ILE A 371 -21.56 -9.82 -12.16
CA ILE A 371 -22.09 -8.51 -12.54
C ILE A 371 -22.80 -8.66 -13.89
N SER A 372 -24.13 -8.61 -13.86
CA SER A 372 -24.96 -8.59 -15.07
C SER A 372 -24.86 -7.23 -15.75
N VAL A 373 -24.61 -7.23 -17.06
CA VAL A 373 -24.72 -6.00 -17.88
C VAL A 373 -26.19 -5.55 -17.94
N PRO A 374 -26.52 -4.26 -17.76
CA PRO A 374 -27.87 -3.76 -17.93
C PRO A 374 -28.39 -4.13 -19.32
N ALA A 375 -29.52 -4.82 -19.37
CA ALA A 375 -30.22 -4.99 -20.65
C ALA A 375 -30.56 -3.59 -21.19
N PRO A 376 -30.32 -3.30 -22.49
CA PRO A 376 -30.75 -2.04 -23.08
C PRO A 376 -32.25 -1.89 -22.84
N VAL A 377 -32.69 -0.71 -22.41
CA VAL A 377 -34.10 -0.43 -22.11
C VAL A 377 -34.88 -0.47 -23.41
N VAL A 378 -35.39 -1.66 -23.77
CA VAL A 378 -36.20 -1.85 -24.96
C VAL A 378 -37.53 -1.16 -24.72
N THR A 379 -37.70 0.03 -25.29
CA THR A 379 -39.02 0.66 -25.39
C THR A 379 -39.94 -0.30 -26.15
N PRO A 380 -41.18 -0.55 -25.66
CA PRO A 380 -42.16 -1.30 -26.44
C PRO A 380 -42.29 -0.65 -27.82
N PRO A 381 -42.33 -1.43 -28.92
CA PRO A 381 -42.38 -0.86 -30.26
C PRO A 381 -43.56 0.10 -30.35
N VAL A 382 -43.29 1.33 -30.81
CA VAL A 382 -44.33 2.35 -31.02
C VAL A 382 -45.39 1.73 -31.93
N VAL A 383 -46.58 1.49 -31.38
CA VAL A 383 -47.72 1.00 -32.15
C VAL A 383 -48.19 2.15 -33.02
N THR A 384 -47.57 2.28 -34.20
CA THR A 384 -48.06 3.16 -35.25
C THR A 384 -49.49 2.75 -35.56
N PRO A 385 -50.50 3.62 -35.40
CA PRO A 385 -51.87 3.27 -35.74
C PRO A 385 -51.93 2.88 -37.22
N PRO A 386 -52.75 1.88 -37.59
CA PRO A 386 -52.70 1.30 -38.92
C PRO A 386 -52.99 2.34 -40.00
N VAL A 387 -52.10 2.42 -40.99
CA VAL A 387 -52.28 3.28 -42.16
C VAL A 387 -53.54 2.82 -42.91
N VAL A 388 -54.57 3.66 -42.92
CA VAL A 388 -55.79 3.41 -43.68
C VAL A 388 -55.48 3.61 -45.16
N THR A 389 -55.22 2.50 -45.87
CA THR A 389 -55.15 2.49 -47.33
C THR A 389 -56.55 2.48 -47.95
N PRO A 390 -56.83 3.27 -49.00
CA PRO A 390 -58.10 3.17 -49.73
C PRO A 390 -58.23 1.83 -50.44
N PRO A 391 -59.44 1.27 -50.57
CA PRO A 391 -59.64 -0.07 -51.13
C PRO A 391 -59.38 -0.11 -52.65
N PRO A 392 -58.64 -1.10 -53.17
CA PRO A 392 -58.56 -1.36 -54.60
C PRO A 392 -59.84 -2.02 -55.13
N SER A 393 -60.21 -1.70 -56.37
CA SER A 393 -61.37 -2.28 -57.06
C SER A 393 -61.22 -3.79 -57.29
N GLY A 394 -62.22 -4.57 -56.92
CA GLY A 394 -62.13 -6.03 -56.85
C GLY A 394 -62.52 -6.82 -58.10
N SER A 395 -61.94 -8.01 -58.22
CA SER A 395 -62.49 -9.24 -58.82
C SER A 395 -61.52 -10.38 -58.43
N GLY A 396 -61.89 -11.61 -58.08
CA GLY A 396 -63.16 -12.26 -57.77
C GLY A 396 -62.86 -13.77 -57.58
N GLY A 397 -63.66 -14.54 -56.83
CA GLY A 397 -63.47 -16.01 -56.76
C GLY A 397 -63.65 -16.70 -55.40
N THR A 398 -64.89 -17.07 -55.11
CA THR A 398 -65.32 -18.36 -54.50
C THR A 398 -64.53 -19.01 -53.33
N THR A 399 -65.13 -18.87 -52.16
CA THR A 399 -65.29 -19.75 -50.98
C THR A 399 -65.78 -21.20 -51.27
N PRO A 400 -66.00 -22.13 -50.28
CA PRO A 400 -65.75 -22.14 -48.82
C PRO A 400 -65.10 -23.49 -48.30
N PRO A 401 -65.46 -24.14 -47.15
CA PRO A 401 -64.58 -24.15 -45.96
C PRO A 401 -64.39 -25.53 -45.29
N THR A 402 -63.69 -25.60 -44.14
CA THR A 402 -64.14 -26.44 -42.99
C THR A 402 -63.55 -25.94 -41.67
N SER A 403 -64.42 -25.78 -40.67
CA SER A 403 -64.11 -25.54 -39.26
C SER A 403 -63.92 -26.85 -38.50
N GLY A 404 -63.03 -26.89 -37.50
CA GLY A 404 -62.87 -28.04 -36.60
C GLY A 404 -62.26 -27.65 -35.25
N SER A 405 -63.11 -27.46 -34.23
CA SER A 405 -62.73 -27.20 -32.84
C SER A 405 -62.31 -28.48 -32.10
N GLY A 406 -61.48 -28.38 -31.07
CA GLY A 406 -61.37 -29.45 -30.07
C GLY A 406 -60.13 -29.41 -29.18
N SER A 407 -60.27 -28.88 -27.97
CA SER A 407 -59.30 -29.04 -26.87
C SER A 407 -59.48 -30.37 -26.14
N SER A 408 -58.40 -31.06 -25.78
CA SER A 408 -58.16 -31.57 -24.40
C SER A 408 -56.87 -32.40 -24.25
N THR A 409 -56.14 -32.10 -23.18
CA THR A 409 -55.01 -32.87 -22.58
C THR A 409 -55.51 -33.95 -21.58
N PRO A 410 -54.65 -34.81 -21.00
CA PRO A 410 -53.51 -35.53 -21.55
C PRO A 410 -53.79 -37.07 -21.52
N PRO A 411 -53.37 -37.98 -20.59
CA PRO A 411 -52.36 -37.98 -19.51
C PRO A 411 -51.13 -38.88 -19.83
N THR A 412 -50.56 -39.57 -18.83
CA THR A 412 -49.21 -40.20 -18.78
C THR A 412 -49.18 -41.72 -18.61
N SER A 413 -48.16 -42.38 -19.17
CA SER A 413 -47.45 -43.58 -18.66
C SER A 413 -46.10 -43.69 -19.41
N GLY A 414 -45.04 -44.38 -18.97
CA GLY A 414 -44.77 -45.11 -17.73
C GLY A 414 -43.31 -45.61 -17.70
N THR A 415 -42.82 -45.96 -16.51
CA THR A 415 -41.48 -46.46 -16.14
C THR A 415 -40.79 -47.49 -17.05
N GLY A 416 -39.45 -47.44 -17.11
CA GLY A 416 -38.59 -48.57 -17.47
C GLY A 416 -37.09 -48.24 -17.32
N GLY A 417 -36.36 -48.95 -16.45
CA GLY A 417 -34.91 -48.77 -16.24
C GLY A 417 -34.09 -49.99 -16.65
N GLY A 418 -32.82 -49.80 -16.99
CA GLY A 418 -31.88 -50.87 -17.33
C GLY A 418 -30.52 -50.33 -17.80
N THR A 419 -29.43 -50.91 -17.32
CA THR A 419 -28.03 -50.47 -17.56
C THR A 419 -27.32 -51.35 -18.61
N THR A 420 -26.32 -50.79 -19.32
CA THR A 420 -24.96 -51.34 -19.60
C THR A 420 -24.33 -50.82 -20.90
N GLY A 421 -22.99 -50.73 -20.91
CA GLY A 421 -22.15 -50.73 -22.13
C GLY A 421 -21.93 -49.40 -22.83
N GLY A 422 -20.68 -49.06 -23.18
CA GLY A 422 -20.34 -47.79 -23.84
C GLY A 422 -19.23 -47.87 -24.87
N SER A 423 -19.21 -46.86 -25.75
CA SER A 423 -18.15 -46.38 -26.66
C SER A 423 -18.78 -45.24 -27.48
N GLY A 424 -18.19 -44.09 -27.78
CA GLY A 424 -16.83 -43.56 -27.62
C GLY A 424 -16.60 -42.50 -28.73
N THR A 425 -15.58 -41.65 -28.61
CA THR A 425 -15.18 -40.51 -29.49
C THR A 425 -15.82 -39.12 -29.16
N PRO A 426 -15.09 -38.01 -29.39
CA PRO A 426 -13.81 -37.74 -28.74
C PRO A 426 -13.67 -36.31 -28.19
N THR A 427 -12.90 -36.15 -27.11
CA THR A 427 -12.46 -34.84 -26.60
C THR A 427 -11.31 -34.27 -27.44
N PRO A 428 -11.35 -32.99 -27.85
CA PRO A 428 -10.15 -32.19 -28.07
C PRO A 428 -9.63 -31.71 -26.71
N GLY A 429 -8.39 -32.05 -26.36
CA GLY A 429 -7.73 -31.56 -25.14
C GLY A 429 -6.91 -30.29 -25.39
N GLY A 430 -6.73 -29.50 -24.33
CA GLY A 430 -5.99 -28.24 -24.32
C GLY A 430 -6.81 -27.14 -23.62
N SER A 431 -6.37 -26.55 -22.52
CA SER A 431 -5.12 -26.74 -21.76
C SER A 431 -5.34 -26.42 -20.27
N ASP A 432 -4.83 -27.26 -19.38
CA ASP A 432 -4.75 -26.95 -17.94
C ASP A 432 -3.72 -25.84 -17.69
N THR A 433 -4.19 -24.60 -17.74
CA THR A 433 -3.51 -23.42 -17.17
C THR A 433 -4.55 -22.51 -16.53
N ASP A 434 -5.36 -23.05 -15.63
CA ASP A 434 -6.23 -22.27 -14.76
C ASP A 434 -5.71 -22.37 -13.32
N THR A 435 -4.68 -21.58 -13.01
CA THR A 435 -4.38 -21.20 -11.63
C THR A 435 -5.44 -20.19 -11.18
N ALA A 436 -6.68 -20.67 -11.02
CA ALA A 436 -7.77 -19.92 -10.44
C ALA A 436 -7.41 -19.61 -8.98
N TYR A 437 -6.82 -18.43 -8.76
CA TYR A 437 -6.64 -17.89 -7.43
C TYR A 437 -8.02 -17.85 -6.74
N PRO A 438 -8.13 -18.29 -5.47
CA PRO A 438 -9.40 -18.23 -4.78
C PRO A 438 -9.86 -16.77 -4.75
N VAL A 439 -11.01 -16.52 -5.37
CA VAL A 439 -11.65 -15.21 -5.44
C VAL A 439 -11.68 -14.62 -4.03
N PRO A 440 -11.05 -13.45 -3.77
CA PRO A 440 -10.90 -12.97 -2.41
C PRO A 440 -12.26 -12.72 -1.73
N PRO A 441 -12.37 -12.96 -0.42
CA PRO A 441 -13.62 -12.72 0.30
C PRO A 441 -13.97 -11.22 0.35
N THR A 442 -15.26 -10.97 0.52
CA THR A 442 -15.84 -9.63 0.75
C THR A 442 -15.17 -8.92 1.91
N GLY A 443 -14.95 -7.60 1.78
CA GLY A 443 -14.33 -6.83 2.84
C GLY A 443 -14.31 -5.33 2.60
N VAL A 444 -13.90 -4.60 3.64
CA VAL A 444 -13.60 -3.16 3.57
C VAL A 444 -12.30 -2.91 4.32
N ILE A 445 -11.38 -2.14 3.75
CA ILE A 445 -10.16 -1.69 4.44
C ILE A 445 -10.02 -0.18 4.34
N GLY A 446 -9.62 0.45 5.46
CA GLY A 446 -9.20 1.83 5.47
C GLY A 446 -7.79 1.95 4.89
N LEU A 447 -7.54 2.98 4.08
CA LEU A 447 -6.26 3.10 3.39
C LEU A 447 -5.08 3.41 4.32
N TYR A 448 -5.33 3.97 5.52
CA TYR A 448 -4.31 4.06 6.56
C TYR A 448 -4.07 2.69 7.22
N ASP A 449 -5.12 1.88 7.44
CA ASP A 449 -4.99 0.51 7.96
C ASP A 449 -4.20 -0.40 6.99
N LEU A 450 -4.37 -0.20 5.69
CA LEU A 450 -3.61 -0.90 4.64
C LEU A 450 -2.15 -0.44 4.59
N GLY A 451 -1.90 0.87 4.64
CA GLY A 451 -0.55 1.44 4.70
C GLY A 451 0.24 0.98 5.94
N ASP A 452 -0.40 0.97 7.11
CA ASP A 452 0.18 0.44 8.36
C ASP A 452 0.61 -1.04 8.20
N SER A 453 -0.18 -1.85 7.49
CA SER A 453 0.12 -3.27 7.24
C SER A 453 1.26 -3.46 6.24
N LEU A 454 1.31 -2.69 5.15
CA LEU A 454 2.39 -2.79 4.16
C LEU A 454 3.72 -2.28 4.71
N ASN A 455 3.70 -1.28 5.60
CA ASN A 455 4.89 -0.82 6.30
C ASN A 455 5.45 -1.88 7.29
N ASN A 456 4.63 -2.78 7.83
CA ASN A 456 5.15 -3.92 8.61
C ASN A 456 5.93 -4.91 7.74
N ALA A 457 5.49 -5.09 6.49
CA ALA A 457 6.13 -5.99 5.53
C ALA A 457 7.52 -5.53 5.08
N SER A 458 7.87 -4.24 5.20
CA SER A 458 9.23 -3.78 4.88
C SER A 458 10.30 -4.37 5.80
N LEU A 459 9.93 -4.68 7.06
CA LEU A 459 10.83 -5.16 8.12
C LEU A 459 11.14 -6.66 8.05
N TYR A 460 10.44 -7.43 7.21
CA TYR A 460 10.51 -8.90 7.22
C TYR A 460 11.93 -9.44 6.93
N ALA A 461 12.58 -8.92 5.90
CA ALA A 461 13.90 -9.38 5.47
C ALA A 461 15.03 -8.87 6.40
N GLU A 462 14.95 -7.64 6.90
CA GLU A 462 15.90 -7.06 7.88
C GLU A 462 15.92 -7.87 9.20
N ALA A 463 14.74 -8.25 9.70
CA ALA A 463 14.61 -9.09 10.89
C ALA A 463 15.24 -10.50 10.70
N MET A 464 15.19 -11.04 9.48
CA MET A 464 15.87 -12.30 9.11
C MET A 464 17.37 -12.11 8.81
N GLN A 465 17.82 -10.92 8.42
CA GLN A 465 19.23 -10.61 8.15
C GLN A 465 20.04 -10.50 9.45
N ASN A 466 19.42 -9.98 10.53
CA ASN A 466 19.99 -9.95 11.88
C ASN A 466 20.42 -11.34 12.40
N GLN A 467 19.70 -12.41 12.03
CA GLN A 467 20.07 -13.80 12.32
C GLN A 467 21.43 -14.16 11.71
N LEU A 468 21.62 -13.84 10.43
CA LEU A 468 22.84 -14.20 9.70
C LEU A 468 24.05 -13.41 10.20
N GLN A 469 23.87 -12.13 10.56
CA GLN A 469 24.91 -11.33 11.21
C GLN A 469 25.38 -11.98 12.53
N GLY A 470 24.44 -12.41 13.38
CA GLY A 470 24.74 -13.12 14.63
C GLY A 470 25.50 -14.44 14.41
N PHE A 471 25.19 -15.18 13.34
CA PHE A 471 25.94 -16.37 12.97
C PHE A 471 27.41 -16.06 12.63
N VAL A 472 27.65 -15.08 11.74
CA VAL A 472 29.01 -14.74 11.31
C VAL A 472 29.82 -13.97 12.34
N GLN A 473 29.21 -13.17 13.22
CA GLN A 473 29.92 -12.49 14.30
C GLN A 473 30.19 -13.44 15.49
N ASP A 474 29.15 -14.09 16.00
CA ASP A 474 29.18 -14.69 17.34
C ASP A 474 29.25 -16.23 17.34
N GLN A 475 28.54 -16.93 16.45
CA GLN A 475 28.44 -18.41 16.50
C GLN A 475 29.60 -19.15 15.80
N LEU A 476 30.15 -18.58 14.73
CA LEU A 476 31.34 -19.10 14.04
C LEU A 476 32.62 -18.87 14.86
N ASN A 477 32.71 -19.49 16.03
CA ASN A 477 33.85 -19.44 16.94
C ASN A 477 34.18 -20.83 17.52
N CYS A 478 35.43 -21.00 17.97
CA CYS A 478 35.84 -22.17 18.74
C CYS A 478 36.98 -21.76 19.69
N THR A 479 36.82 -22.01 20.99
CA THR A 479 37.70 -21.43 22.03
C THR A 479 38.70 -22.41 22.64
N THR A 480 38.43 -23.71 22.53
CA THR A 480 39.11 -24.74 23.33
C THR A 480 39.60 -25.88 22.46
N PHE A 481 40.92 -25.95 22.31
CA PHE A 481 41.61 -26.94 21.48
C PHE A 481 42.48 -27.83 22.36
N ASP A 482 42.68 -29.08 21.95
CA ASP A 482 43.55 -30.02 22.63
C ASP A 482 45.01 -29.96 22.09
N THR A 483 45.77 -31.04 22.31
CA THR A 483 47.08 -31.34 21.72
C THR A 483 47.11 -31.58 20.21
N LYS A 484 46.05 -32.13 19.58
CA LYS A 484 45.96 -32.35 18.13
C LYS A 484 45.45 -31.12 17.38
N GLY A 485 44.87 -30.16 18.10
CA GLY A 485 44.44 -28.88 17.55
C GLY A 485 43.04 -28.90 16.94
N ILE A 486 42.21 -29.89 17.26
CA ILE A 486 40.79 -29.90 16.86
C ILE A 486 39.96 -29.26 17.98
N CYS A 487 38.92 -28.52 17.61
CA CYS A 487 37.88 -27.98 18.50
C CYS A 487 36.51 -28.20 17.87
N VAL A 488 35.55 -28.68 18.65
CA VAL A 488 34.12 -28.74 18.30
C VAL A 488 33.37 -27.88 19.30
N ASN A 489 32.52 -26.98 18.81
CA ASN A 489 31.71 -26.08 19.60
C ASN A 489 30.23 -26.27 19.23
N VAL A 490 29.39 -26.47 20.23
CA VAL A 490 27.92 -26.47 20.08
C VAL A 490 27.39 -25.22 20.76
N SER A 491 26.55 -24.44 20.09
CA SER A 491 25.96 -23.21 20.62
C SER A 491 24.44 -23.20 20.53
N ALA A 492 23.82 -22.44 21.43
CA ALA A 492 22.45 -21.98 21.30
C ALA A 492 22.45 -20.45 21.47
N GLN A 493 21.98 -19.73 20.46
CA GLN A 493 21.81 -18.27 20.51
C GLN A 493 20.32 -17.95 20.62
N MET A 494 19.97 -17.05 21.53
CA MET A 494 18.60 -16.57 21.74
C MET A 494 18.59 -15.06 21.51
N THR A 495 17.67 -14.58 20.67
CA THR A 495 17.49 -13.14 20.42
C THR A 495 16.10 -12.71 20.84
N HIS A 496 16.01 -11.64 21.63
CA HIS A 496 14.76 -10.99 21.99
C HIS A 496 14.65 -9.68 21.21
N HIS A 497 13.50 -9.44 20.59
CA HIS A 497 13.18 -8.17 19.96
C HIS A 497 12.12 -7.44 20.79
N ASN A 498 12.44 -6.24 21.24
CA ASN A 498 11.56 -5.39 22.03
C ASN A 498 11.39 -4.04 21.30
N GLY A 499 10.34 -3.93 20.50
CA GLY A 499 10.10 -2.77 19.66
C GLY A 499 8.97 -3.01 18.65
N THR A 500 9.21 -2.57 17.41
CA THR A 500 8.31 -2.74 16.26
C THR A 500 8.34 -4.19 15.76
N VAL A 501 9.55 -4.74 15.61
CA VAL A 501 9.77 -6.19 15.58
C VAL A 501 9.74 -6.72 17.01
N GLN A 502 9.04 -7.83 17.22
CA GLN A 502 8.80 -8.44 18.52
C GLN A 502 9.06 -9.94 18.50
N GLY A 503 9.40 -10.45 19.68
CA GLY A 503 9.43 -11.88 19.94
C GLY A 503 10.81 -12.48 20.00
N ASP A 504 10.80 -13.75 20.41
CA ASP A 504 11.98 -14.53 20.75
C ASP A 504 12.33 -15.47 19.61
N ASN A 505 13.61 -15.48 19.24
CA ASN A 505 14.14 -16.47 18.32
C ASN A 505 15.24 -17.29 18.97
N THR A 506 15.42 -18.54 18.56
CA THR A 506 16.40 -19.46 19.15
C THR A 506 17.02 -20.35 18.08
N TYR A 507 18.35 -20.25 17.94
CA TYR A 507 19.11 -20.95 16.93
C TYR A 507 20.10 -21.92 17.57
N GLY A 508 20.16 -23.15 17.06
CA GLY A 508 21.22 -24.11 17.38
C GLY A 508 22.36 -24.03 16.38
N GLY A 509 23.59 -23.92 16.86
CA GLY A 509 24.82 -23.88 16.04
C GLY A 509 25.77 -25.04 16.35
N LEU A 510 26.46 -25.52 15.32
CA LEU A 510 27.56 -26.47 15.42
C LEU A 510 28.75 -25.94 14.62
N THR A 511 29.88 -25.72 15.28
CA THR A 511 31.12 -25.21 14.68
C THR A 511 32.26 -26.21 14.92
N ILE A 512 33.03 -26.53 13.89
CA ILE A 512 34.22 -27.39 13.95
C ILE A 512 35.41 -26.57 13.44
N ALA A 513 36.48 -26.50 14.24
CA ALA A 513 37.66 -25.71 13.92
C ALA A 513 38.96 -26.49 14.14
N TYR A 514 39.97 -26.14 13.34
CA TYR A 514 41.32 -26.65 13.41
C TYR A 514 42.32 -25.52 13.65
N ARG A 515 43.22 -25.72 14.61
CA ARG A 515 44.34 -24.82 14.93
C ARG A 515 45.53 -25.17 14.03
N ILE A 516 45.65 -24.44 12.93
CA ILE A 516 46.72 -24.59 11.92
C ILE A 516 48.09 -24.21 12.51
N THR A 517 48.14 -23.12 13.29
CA THR A 517 49.33 -22.70 14.04
C THR A 517 48.90 -22.22 15.44
N PRO A 518 49.81 -22.01 16.40
CA PRO A 518 49.46 -21.51 17.74
C PRO A 518 48.63 -20.21 17.74
N ASP A 519 48.74 -19.40 16.67
CA ASP A 519 48.07 -18.12 16.48
C ASP A 519 47.15 -18.11 15.24
N LEU A 520 46.85 -19.25 14.60
CA LEU A 520 45.96 -19.32 13.43
C LEU A 520 44.97 -20.49 13.54
N VAL A 521 43.68 -20.17 13.47
CA VAL A 521 42.55 -21.09 13.49
C VAL A 521 41.75 -20.93 12.20
N ALA A 522 41.27 -22.04 11.64
CA ALA A 522 40.23 -22.03 10.61
C ALA A 522 39.13 -23.02 10.97
N GLY A 523 37.89 -22.76 10.59
CA GLY A 523 36.78 -23.66 10.88
C GLY A 523 35.57 -23.46 9.99
N ILE A 524 34.63 -24.39 10.11
CA ILE A 524 33.33 -24.39 9.45
C ILE A 524 32.24 -24.49 10.50
N GLY A 525 31.04 -24.00 10.19
CA GLY A 525 29.88 -24.19 11.05
C GLY A 525 28.57 -24.28 10.28
N TYR A 526 27.56 -24.74 11.00
CA TYR A 526 26.17 -24.86 10.56
C TYR A 526 25.26 -24.27 11.64
N GLN A 527 24.20 -23.60 11.23
CA GLN A 527 23.12 -23.15 12.10
C GLN A 527 21.78 -23.73 11.61
N GLY A 528 21.01 -24.25 12.57
CA GLY A 528 19.71 -24.89 12.33
C GLY A 528 18.59 -23.90 11.98
N PRO A 529 17.49 -24.40 11.41
CA PRO A 529 16.76 -23.59 10.44
C PRO A 529 15.59 -22.75 10.95
N SER A 530 14.96 -23.13 12.06
CA SER A 530 13.68 -22.55 12.48
C SER A 530 13.85 -21.12 13.02
N SER A 531 13.16 -20.16 12.40
CA SER A 531 12.94 -18.81 12.90
C SER A 531 11.45 -18.51 13.07
N SER A 532 11.09 -17.70 14.06
CA SER A 532 9.71 -17.23 14.29
C SER A 532 9.73 -15.80 14.80
N LEU A 533 9.31 -14.85 13.97
CA LEU A 533 9.29 -13.42 14.25
C LEU A 533 7.84 -12.93 14.29
N LYS A 534 7.53 -12.02 15.22
CA LYS A 534 6.23 -11.32 15.29
C LYS A 534 6.47 -9.84 14.97
N ILE A 535 5.80 -9.27 13.99
CA ILE A 535 6.05 -7.88 13.54
C ILE A 535 4.73 -7.12 13.61
N HIS A 536 4.55 -6.33 14.68
CA HIS A 536 3.21 -6.03 15.20
C HIS A 536 2.35 -7.29 15.25
N ASP A 537 1.19 -7.37 14.58
CA ASP A 537 0.37 -8.60 14.56
C ASP A 537 0.65 -9.54 13.38
N ASP A 538 1.68 -9.25 12.58
CA ASP A 538 2.20 -10.15 11.55
C ASP A 538 3.04 -11.27 12.16
N ARG A 539 3.21 -12.36 11.42
CA ARG A 539 4.05 -13.49 11.80
C ARG A 539 4.84 -13.98 10.60
N VAL A 540 6.16 -14.04 10.75
CA VAL A 540 7.10 -14.57 9.75
C VAL A 540 7.80 -15.79 10.37
N GLU A 541 7.62 -16.95 9.76
CA GLU A 541 8.25 -18.20 10.18
C GLU A 541 9.20 -18.65 9.07
N GLY A 542 10.50 -18.77 9.37
CA GLY A 542 11.51 -19.20 8.40
C GLY A 542 12.07 -20.58 8.69
N ASP A 543 12.44 -21.29 7.63
CA ASP A 543 13.20 -22.56 7.66
C ASP A 543 14.45 -22.37 6.79
N THR A 544 15.56 -21.91 7.42
CA THR A 544 16.76 -21.41 6.74
C THR A 544 18.03 -22.16 7.10
N ASN A 545 18.59 -22.93 6.17
CA ASN A 545 19.77 -23.75 6.44
C ASN A 545 21.05 -22.94 6.22
N THR A 546 21.66 -22.47 7.30
CA THR A 546 22.86 -21.64 7.24
C THR A 546 24.15 -22.46 7.38
N VAL A 547 25.10 -22.29 6.45
CA VAL A 547 26.47 -22.82 6.56
C VAL A 547 27.49 -21.71 6.40
N GLY A 548 28.63 -21.83 7.09
CA GLY A 548 29.69 -20.83 7.00
C GLY A 548 31.07 -21.35 7.34
N ALA A 549 32.06 -20.50 7.07
CA ALA A 549 33.46 -20.76 7.34
C ALA A 549 34.12 -19.51 7.94
N PHE A 550 35.13 -19.69 8.78
CA PHE A 550 35.88 -18.59 9.39
C PHE A 550 37.36 -18.90 9.50
N VAL A 551 38.16 -17.82 9.57
CA VAL A 551 39.58 -17.83 9.91
C VAL A 551 39.81 -16.78 10.99
N GLU A 552 40.54 -17.14 12.05
CA GLU A 552 40.90 -16.26 13.15
C GLU A 552 42.43 -16.31 13.36
N TYR A 553 43.07 -15.14 13.40
CA TYR A 553 44.49 -14.95 13.65
C TYR A 553 44.69 -14.13 14.94
N GLY A 554 45.69 -14.55 15.73
CA GLY A 554 45.99 -13.98 17.04
C GLY A 554 45.19 -14.65 18.15
N ASN A 555 45.24 -14.05 19.35
CA ASN A 555 44.56 -14.59 20.54
C ASN A 555 44.17 -13.42 21.46
N ARG A 556 42.88 -13.35 21.83
CA ARG A 556 42.29 -12.28 22.66
C ARG A 556 42.91 -12.14 24.07
N LEU A 557 43.79 -13.06 24.49
CA LEU A 557 44.53 -13.04 25.76
C LEU A 557 46.06 -12.92 25.60
N LYS A 558 46.57 -12.69 24.39
CA LYS A 558 48.02 -12.56 24.09
C LYS A 558 48.26 -11.22 23.40
N GLN A 559 49.31 -10.49 23.80
CA GLN A 559 49.63 -9.21 23.17
C GLN A 559 49.94 -9.39 21.68
N GLY A 560 49.30 -8.59 20.82
CA GLY A 560 49.55 -8.61 19.38
C GLY A 560 48.32 -8.23 18.54
N VAL A 561 48.46 -8.40 17.22
CA VAL A 561 47.37 -8.20 16.26
C VAL A 561 46.35 -9.33 16.41
N PHE A 562 45.07 -8.96 16.37
CA PHE A 562 43.95 -9.87 16.22
C PHE A 562 43.25 -9.57 14.88
N ALA A 563 42.94 -10.60 14.11
CA ALA A 563 42.16 -10.47 12.88
C ALA A 563 41.25 -11.68 12.69
N ARG A 564 40.03 -11.46 12.21
CA ARG A 564 39.06 -12.51 11.93
C ARG A 564 38.33 -12.20 10.62
N GLY A 565 38.13 -13.22 9.81
CA GLY A 565 37.25 -13.19 8.65
C GLY A 565 36.27 -14.36 8.71
N ALA A 566 35.01 -14.13 8.37
CA ALA A 566 33.98 -15.16 8.28
C ALA A 566 33.11 -14.95 7.05
N VAL A 567 32.60 -16.04 6.48
CA VAL A 567 31.64 -16.03 5.38
C VAL A 567 30.52 -17.02 5.68
N ALA A 568 29.30 -16.72 5.27
CA ALA A 568 28.18 -17.64 5.36
C ALA A 568 27.23 -17.51 4.17
N ILE A 569 26.50 -18.59 3.90
CA ILE A 569 25.36 -18.65 3.01
C ILE A 569 24.18 -19.28 3.77
N SER A 570 22.98 -18.78 3.53
CA SER A 570 21.73 -19.29 4.09
C SER A 570 20.74 -19.45 2.94
N GLU A 571 20.12 -20.61 2.82
CA GLU A 571 19.10 -20.89 1.80
C GLU A 571 17.91 -21.56 2.50
N GLY A 572 16.69 -21.19 2.12
CA GLY A 572 15.50 -21.69 2.78
C GLY A 572 14.22 -21.04 2.31
N ASP A 573 13.17 -21.13 3.13
CA ASP A 573 11.89 -20.50 2.86
C ASP A 573 11.32 -19.75 4.05
N ALA A 574 10.40 -18.83 3.76
CA ALA A 574 9.68 -18.00 4.73
C ALA A 574 8.17 -18.13 4.50
N THR A 575 7.46 -18.62 5.50
CA THR A 575 6.00 -18.58 5.58
C THR A 575 5.56 -17.30 6.28
N ILE A 576 4.81 -16.47 5.56
CA ILE A 576 4.45 -15.12 5.97
C ILE A 576 2.94 -15.07 6.22
N LYS A 577 2.54 -14.52 7.36
CA LYS A 577 1.16 -14.15 7.67
C LYS A 577 1.10 -12.67 8.02
N ARG A 578 0.67 -11.85 7.07
CA ARG A 578 0.44 -10.42 7.25
C ARG A 578 -0.97 -10.18 7.78
N SER A 579 -1.08 -9.51 8.91
CA SER A 579 -2.33 -9.13 9.56
C SER A 579 -2.66 -7.66 9.24
N TYR A 580 -3.95 -7.33 9.21
CA TYR A 580 -4.42 -5.97 8.98
C TYR A 580 -5.80 -5.75 9.59
N LEU A 581 -6.10 -4.51 9.94
CA LEU A 581 -7.44 -4.10 10.36
C LEU A 581 -8.32 -3.90 9.12
N THR A 582 -9.57 -4.35 9.22
CA THR A 582 -10.63 -4.16 8.21
C THR A 582 -11.83 -3.54 8.91
N GLY A 583 -12.83 -3.08 8.15
CA GLY A 583 -14.11 -2.62 8.70
C GLY A 583 -14.85 -3.69 9.53
N ALA A 584 -14.53 -4.97 9.33
CA ALA A 584 -15.06 -6.12 10.06
C ALA A 584 -14.12 -6.63 11.19
N GLY A 585 -13.04 -5.92 11.49
CA GLY A 585 -12.02 -6.30 12.49
C GLY A 585 -10.74 -6.84 11.87
N THR A 586 -9.91 -7.53 12.65
CA THR A 586 -8.62 -8.05 12.16
C THR A 586 -8.81 -9.18 11.16
N SER A 587 -8.19 -9.06 9.99
CA SER A 587 -8.04 -10.15 9.02
C SER A 587 -6.57 -10.41 8.73
N ALA A 588 -6.28 -11.44 7.93
CA ALA A 588 -4.91 -11.78 7.57
C ALA A 588 -4.78 -12.47 6.22
N SER A 589 -3.72 -12.10 5.51
CA SER A 589 -3.25 -12.73 4.30
C SER A 589 -2.05 -13.64 4.60
N LYS A 590 -1.86 -14.66 3.76
CA LYS A 590 -0.78 -15.64 3.90
C LYS A 590 -0.06 -15.84 2.58
N GLY A 591 1.26 -15.80 2.63
CA GLY A 591 2.16 -16.07 1.52
C GLY A 591 3.29 -17.02 1.92
N LYS A 592 4.00 -17.53 0.93
CA LYS A 592 5.28 -18.23 1.10
C LYS A 592 6.27 -17.70 0.07
N SER A 593 7.48 -17.39 0.52
CA SER A 593 8.58 -16.91 -0.31
C SER A 593 9.82 -17.76 -0.05
N ASP A 594 10.70 -17.87 -1.05
CA ASP A 594 12.04 -18.42 -0.86
C ASP A 594 12.99 -17.29 -0.40
N ILE A 595 13.97 -17.64 0.45
CA ILE A 595 14.97 -16.70 0.97
C ILE A 595 16.39 -17.22 0.72
N SER A 596 17.22 -16.36 0.14
CA SER A 596 18.65 -16.59 -0.09
C SER A 596 19.44 -15.47 0.58
N GLN A 597 20.43 -15.80 1.39
CA GLN A 597 21.24 -14.83 2.13
C GLN A 597 22.73 -15.14 2.08
N ARG A 598 23.56 -14.10 2.06
CA ARG A 598 25.02 -14.18 2.04
C ARG A 598 25.59 -13.19 3.04
N ALA A 599 26.67 -13.60 3.71
CA ALA A 599 27.38 -12.76 4.66
C ALA A 599 28.89 -12.85 4.45
N VAL A 600 29.55 -11.70 4.59
CA VAL A 600 31.00 -11.57 4.70
C VAL A 600 31.29 -10.66 5.89
N SER A 601 31.99 -11.15 6.89
CA SER A 601 32.33 -10.42 8.11
C SER A 601 33.85 -10.33 8.27
N GLY A 602 34.36 -9.14 8.56
CA GLY A 602 35.77 -8.90 8.85
C GLY A 602 35.93 -8.10 10.15
N GLN A 603 36.85 -8.51 11.02
CA GLN A 603 37.18 -7.82 12.26
C GLN A 603 38.70 -7.73 12.43
N ALA A 604 39.22 -6.56 12.80
CA ALA A 604 40.65 -6.36 13.07
C ALA A 604 40.86 -5.47 14.31
N GLY A 605 41.83 -5.84 15.14
CA GLY A 605 42.13 -5.12 16.39
C GLY A 605 43.53 -5.41 16.91
N TYR A 606 43.87 -4.80 18.05
CA TYR A 606 45.15 -5.02 18.72
C TYR A 606 44.94 -5.30 20.21
N VAL A 607 45.45 -6.41 20.69
CA VAL A 607 45.33 -6.86 22.08
C VAL A 607 46.44 -6.23 22.91
N PHE A 608 46.08 -5.38 23.86
CA PHE A 608 46.97 -4.82 24.87
C PHE A 608 46.86 -5.61 26.17
N ILE A 609 47.98 -6.04 26.74
CA ILE A 609 48.02 -6.66 28.06
C ILE A 609 48.27 -5.56 29.11
N VAL A 610 47.23 -5.22 29.87
CA VAL A 610 47.25 -4.14 30.88
C VAL A 610 47.83 -4.63 32.20
N LYS A 611 47.59 -5.91 32.52
CA LYS A 611 48.23 -6.71 33.59
C LYS A 611 48.29 -8.16 33.11
N ASP A 612 49.10 -8.99 33.77
CA ASP A 612 49.31 -10.42 33.42
C ASP A 612 48.02 -11.24 33.24
N ASN A 613 46.90 -10.79 33.80
CA ASN A 613 45.59 -11.41 33.67
C ASN A 613 44.51 -10.53 33.01
N ILE A 614 44.82 -9.31 32.55
CA ILE A 614 43.86 -8.38 31.94
C ILE A 614 44.33 -7.97 30.54
N ALA A 615 43.53 -8.32 29.55
CA ALA A 615 43.67 -7.89 28.17
C ALA A 615 42.58 -6.87 27.79
N VAL A 616 42.91 -5.92 26.91
CA VAL A 616 41.98 -4.97 26.30
C VAL A 616 42.25 -4.90 24.80
N MET A 617 41.21 -5.05 23.99
CA MET A 617 41.30 -5.09 22.53
C MET A 617 40.32 -4.08 21.92
N PRO A 618 40.74 -2.85 21.60
CA PRO A 618 40.03 -2.04 20.61
C PRO A 618 40.08 -2.73 19.24
N TYR A 619 38.98 -2.63 18.51
CA TYR A 619 38.84 -3.22 17.17
C TYR A 619 37.91 -2.40 16.29
N VAL A 620 38.04 -2.61 14.98
CA VAL A 620 37.07 -2.22 13.97
C VAL A 620 36.56 -3.47 13.25
N GLY A 621 35.34 -3.39 12.71
CA GLY A 621 34.72 -4.44 11.93
C GLY A 621 33.99 -3.89 10.72
N LEU A 622 33.79 -4.75 9.72
CA LEU A 622 33.00 -4.49 8.54
C LEU A 622 32.24 -5.76 8.18
N ASP A 623 30.92 -5.67 8.11
CA ASP A 623 30.06 -6.75 7.63
C ASP A 623 29.38 -6.33 6.32
N TYR A 624 29.36 -7.21 5.33
CA TYR A 624 28.52 -7.12 4.16
C TYR A 624 27.49 -8.24 4.20
N LEU A 625 26.22 -7.87 4.07
CA LEU A 625 25.06 -8.75 4.15
C LEU A 625 24.18 -8.52 2.92
N ASP A 626 23.96 -9.57 2.16
CA ASP A 626 23.10 -9.61 0.97
C ASP A 626 21.93 -10.56 1.29
N THR A 627 20.70 -10.08 1.23
CA THR A 627 19.49 -10.85 1.55
C THR A 627 18.47 -10.65 0.44
N LYS A 628 18.15 -11.73 -0.28
CA LYS A 628 17.09 -11.77 -1.28
C LYS A 628 15.88 -12.52 -0.72
N LEU A 629 14.73 -11.87 -0.76
CA LEU A 629 13.42 -12.47 -0.55
C LEU A 629 12.73 -12.49 -1.92
N ASP A 630 12.32 -13.67 -2.38
CA ASP A 630 11.71 -13.82 -3.70
C ASP A 630 10.27 -13.28 -3.72
N GLY A 631 9.79 -12.92 -4.90
CA GLY A 631 8.44 -12.40 -5.06
C GLY A 631 7.42 -13.48 -4.71
N TYR A 632 6.36 -13.10 -3.99
CA TYR A 632 5.34 -14.04 -3.53
C TYR A 632 3.95 -13.43 -3.60
N THR A 633 2.95 -14.28 -3.87
CA THR A 633 1.54 -13.86 -3.88
C THR A 633 0.83 -14.46 -2.68
N GLU A 634 0.15 -13.61 -1.90
CA GLU A 634 -0.68 -14.05 -0.80
C GLU A 634 -2.01 -14.64 -1.30
N THR A 635 -2.58 -15.59 -0.54
CA THR A 635 -3.70 -16.43 -1.01
C THR A 635 -4.92 -16.47 -0.06
N SER A 636 -4.95 -15.61 0.96
CA SER A 636 -6.05 -15.55 1.93
C SER A 636 -6.40 -14.13 2.33
N GLY A 637 -7.55 -13.96 2.99
CA GLY A 637 -8.01 -12.67 3.49
C GLY A 637 -8.55 -11.74 2.39
N PRO A 638 -9.29 -10.68 2.75
CA PRO A 638 -9.96 -9.83 1.78
C PRO A 638 -9.04 -8.85 1.06
N TYR A 639 -7.75 -8.72 1.43
CA TYR A 639 -6.77 -7.85 0.75
C TYR A 639 -5.39 -8.52 0.62
N PRO A 640 -5.26 -9.60 -0.18
CA PRO A 640 -4.00 -10.24 -0.47
C PRO A 640 -3.14 -9.40 -1.43
N VAL A 641 -1.84 -9.56 -1.32
CA VAL A 641 -0.82 -8.83 -2.06
C VAL A 641 0.05 -9.79 -2.87
N GLN A 642 0.39 -9.38 -4.09
CA GLN A 642 1.57 -9.87 -4.81
C GLN A 642 2.74 -8.96 -4.47
N PHE A 643 3.74 -9.46 -3.75
CA PHE A 643 4.98 -8.75 -3.48
C PHE A 643 6.01 -9.10 -4.56
N ASP A 644 6.75 -8.10 -5.04
CA ASP A 644 7.90 -8.30 -5.92
C ASP A 644 9.10 -8.88 -5.16
N SER A 645 10.05 -9.45 -5.92
CA SER A 645 11.31 -9.90 -5.33
C SER A 645 12.18 -8.72 -4.89
N ARG A 646 12.66 -8.74 -3.65
CA ARG A 646 13.48 -7.68 -3.06
C ARG A 646 14.85 -8.20 -2.66
N THR A 647 15.90 -7.43 -2.93
CA THR A 647 17.28 -7.73 -2.50
C THR A 647 17.84 -6.57 -1.68
N GLN A 648 18.08 -6.79 -0.39
CA GLN A 648 18.69 -5.81 0.51
C GLN A 648 20.21 -6.03 0.57
N ASN A 649 20.97 -4.95 0.39
CA ASN A 649 22.42 -4.94 0.44
C ASN A 649 22.87 -3.99 1.56
N ASN A 650 23.44 -4.55 2.64
CA ASN A 650 23.75 -3.81 3.85
C ASN A 650 25.24 -3.95 4.17
N VAL A 651 25.90 -2.82 4.40
CA VAL A 651 27.31 -2.73 4.80
C VAL A 651 27.34 -2.08 6.19
N TYR A 652 27.63 -2.85 7.23
CA TYR A 652 27.74 -2.33 8.59
C TYR A 652 29.19 -2.12 8.99
N GLY A 653 29.51 -0.91 9.46
CA GLY A 653 30.75 -0.59 10.14
C GLY A 653 30.58 -0.83 11.63
N THR A 654 31.56 -1.48 12.27
CA THR A 654 31.61 -1.64 13.72
C THR A 654 32.86 -0.96 14.28
N ALA A 655 32.74 -0.20 15.36
CA ALA A 655 33.85 0.26 16.18
C ALA A 655 33.63 -0.16 17.63
N GLY A 656 34.59 -0.85 18.25
CA GLY A 656 34.37 -1.40 19.58
C GLY A 656 35.62 -1.68 20.39
N VAL A 657 35.40 -2.05 21.65
CA VAL A 657 36.43 -2.45 22.60
C VAL A 657 35.97 -3.67 23.39
N THR A 658 36.86 -4.65 23.52
CA THR A 658 36.63 -5.85 24.35
C THR A 658 37.67 -5.92 25.46
N GLY A 659 37.23 -5.87 26.72
CA GLY A 659 38.02 -6.22 27.88
C GLY A 659 37.94 -7.71 28.16
N SER A 660 39.02 -8.33 28.65
CA SER A 660 39.06 -9.73 29.06
C SER A 660 39.91 -9.93 30.30
N LEU A 661 39.38 -10.66 31.29
CA LEU A 661 40.01 -10.98 32.57
C LEU A 661 40.15 -12.50 32.70
N ASN A 662 41.37 -12.99 32.70
CA ASN A 662 41.71 -14.40 32.81
C ASN A 662 41.88 -14.78 34.30
N LEU A 663 40.92 -15.51 34.86
CA LEU A 663 40.96 -16.03 36.24
C LEU A 663 41.71 -17.39 36.31
N GLY A 664 42.80 -17.48 35.57
CA GLY A 664 43.59 -18.70 35.36
C GLY A 664 42.80 -19.80 34.64
N ASN A 665 43.19 -21.06 34.86
CA ASN A 665 42.58 -22.22 34.20
C ASN A 665 41.11 -22.49 34.60
N LYS A 666 40.45 -21.61 35.38
CA LYS A 666 39.06 -21.79 35.85
C LYS A 666 38.03 -21.02 35.03
N ALA A 667 38.29 -19.75 34.72
CA ALA A 667 37.32 -18.89 34.05
C ALA A 667 38.00 -17.76 33.26
N ILE A 668 37.38 -17.34 32.16
CA ILE A 668 37.68 -16.09 31.46
C ILE A 668 36.40 -15.25 31.55
N LEU A 669 36.51 -14.00 31.99
CA LEU A 669 35.43 -13.02 31.95
C LEU A 669 35.71 -12.03 30.81
N SER A 670 34.69 -11.63 30.07
CA SER A 670 34.79 -10.63 29.01
C SER A 670 33.70 -9.58 29.14
N ALA A 671 34.02 -8.34 28.77
CA ALA A 671 33.06 -7.26 28.60
C ALA A 671 33.33 -6.59 27.26
N ASN A 672 32.29 -6.24 26.52
CA ASN A 672 32.39 -5.50 25.26
C ASN A 672 31.54 -4.23 25.31
N LEU A 673 31.96 -3.24 24.52
CA LEU A 673 31.17 -2.10 24.11
C LEU A 673 31.46 -1.88 22.62
N LYS A 674 30.44 -1.85 21.77
CA LYS A 674 30.57 -1.54 20.34
C LYS A 674 29.48 -0.60 19.87
N HIS A 675 29.84 0.25 18.92
CA HIS A 675 28.92 1.01 18.08
C HIS A 675 28.88 0.34 16.70
N VAL A 676 27.69 0.21 16.11
CA VAL A 676 27.47 -0.33 14.78
C VAL A 676 26.59 0.64 13.99
N GLU A 677 26.96 0.90 12.73
CA GLU A 677 26.26 1.82 11.84
C GLU A 677 26.29 1.29 10.40
N ARG A 678 25.17 1.39 9.69
CA ARG A 678 25.06 1.08 8.26
C ARG A 678 25.74 2.20 7.45
N LEU A 679 26.77 1.83 6.69
CA LEU A 679 27.66 2.75 5.97
C LEU A 679 27.20 3.03 4.53
N ASN A 680 26.24 2.27 4.01
CA ASN A 680 25.73 2.43 2.66
C ASN A 680 24.24 2.79 2.67
N ASN A 681 23.89 3.79 1.86
CA ASN A 681 22.51 4.03 1.49
C ASN A 681 22.08 2.89 0.55
N SER A 682 20.89 2.35 0.78
CA SER A 682 20.20 1.45 -0.14
C SER A 682 18.75 1.88 -0.22
N ASN A 683 18.19 1.84 -1.41
CA ASN A 683 16.74 1.95 -1.58
C ASN A 683 16.18 0.54 -1.40
N ASP A 684 15.91 0.14 -0.16
CA ASP A 684 15.40 -1.20 0.19
C ASP A 684 13.87 -1.29 -0.04
N ASP A 685 13.45 -0.77 -1.19
CA ASP A 685 12.07 -0.45 -1.55
C ASP A 685 11.19 -1.72 -1.61
N LEU A 686 9.94 -1.59 -1.17
CA LEU A 686 8.96 -2.68 -1.16
C LEU A 686 7.90 -2.44 -2.24
N SER A 687 7.98 -3.18 -3.34
CA SER A 687 7.06 -3.07 -4.49
C SER A 687 6.15 -4.30 -4.66
N GLY A 688 5.05 -4.14 -5.41
CA GLY A 688 4.02 -5.16 -5.58
C GLY A 688 2.64 -4.61 -5.98
N GLU A 689 1.60 -5.44 -5.79
CA GLU A 689 0.19 -5.12 -6.07
C GLU A 689 -0.72 -5.62 -4.93
N VAL A 690 -1.60 -4.77 -4.40
CA VAL A 690 -2.79 -5.24 -3.68
C VAL A 690 -3.79 -5.70 -4.74
N LEU A 691 -3.94 -7.03 -4.86
CA LEU A 691 -4.58 -7.67 -6.01
C LEU A 691 -5.97 -7.11 -6.31
N GLY A 692 -6.15 -6.49 -7.48
CA GLY A 692 -7.43 -5.89 -7.89
C GLY A 692 -7.82 -4.63 -7.12
N VAL A 693 -6.82 -3.90 -6.60
CA VAL A 693 -6.96 -2.57 -5.98
C VAL A 693 -5.93 -1.59 -6.52
N SER A 694 -4.62 -1.92 -6.46
CA SER A 694 -3.54 -0.97 -6.77
C SER A 694 -2.16 -1.63 -6.86
N THR A 695 -1.31 -1.28 -7.83
CA THR A 695 0.15 -1.49 -7.73
C THR A 695 0.81 -0.49 -6.79
N PHE A 696 2.06 -0.75 -6.41
CA PHE A 696 2.66 -0.12 -5.25
C PHE A 696 4.21 -0.12 -5.25
N ASP A 697 4.82 0.93 -4.68
CA ASP A 697 6.27 1.08 -4.47
C ASP A 697 6.59 1.91 -3.19
N LEU A 698 6.92 1.23 -2.07
CA LEU A 698 7.26 1.83 -0.77
C LEU A 698 8.75 2.19 -0.72
N LYS A 699 9.07 3.48 -0.76
CA LYS A 699 10.44 3.95 -0.53
C LYS A 699 10.85 3.78 0.93
N GLN A 700 12.03 3.21 1.16
CA GLN A 700 12.58 2.99 2.50
C GLN A 700 13.96 3.65 2.60
N ASP A 701 14.09 4.68 3.45
CA ASP A 701 15.37 5.27 3.85
C ASP A 701 15.76 4.69 5.22
N THR A 702 16.71 3.75 5.21
CA THR A 702 17.08 2.92 6.37
C THR A 702 18.48 3.30 6.86
N THR A 703 18.56 4.39 7.62
CA THR A 703 19.76 4.70 8.42
C THR A 703 19.78 3.85 9.69
N GLU A 704 20.33 2.64 9.62
CA GLU A 704 20.41 1.75 10.78
C GLU A 704 21.68 1.97 11.61
N ARG A 705 21.52 2.09 12.93
CA ARG A 705 22.63 2.09 13.89
C ARG A 705 22.20 1.50 15.24
N TRP A 706 23.17 1.09 16.04
CA TRP A 706 22.95 0.77 17.46
C TRP A 706 24.26 0.78 18.25
N ASP A 707 24.13 0.94 19.57
CA ASP A 707 25.18 0.66 20.53
C ASP A 707 24.89 -0.69 21.21
N GLU A 708 25.90 -1.51 21.49
CA GLU A 708 25.78 -2.78 22.22
C GLU A 708 26.76 -2.83 23.39
N VAL A 709 26.26 -3.20 24.57
CA VAL A 709 27.06 -3.58 25.74
C VAL A 709 26.89 -5.07 26.00
N GLY A 710 28.01 -5.80 25.99
CA GLY A 710 28.02 -7.24 26.21
C GLY A 710 28.86 -7.68 27.41
N LEU A 711 28.41 -8.74 28.07
CA LEU A 711 29.14 -9.46 29.11
C LEU A 711 29.25 -10.93 28.73
N GLY A 712 30.37 -11.57 29.10
CA GLY A 712 30.59 -12.99 28.83
C GLY A 712 31.44 -13.67 29.89
N VAL A 713 31.22 -14.97 30.05
CA VAL A 713 31.98 -15.85 30.92
C VAL A 713 32.25 -17.18 30.22
N GLN A 714 33.49 -17.65 30.26
CA GLN A 714 33.90 -18.97 29.77
C GLN A 714 34.50 -19.77 30.92
N LEU A 715 33.74 -20.70 31.46
CA LEU A 715 34.16 -21.59 32.55
C LEU A 715 34.89 -22.83 31.99
N ALA A 716 35.83 -23.37 32.75
CA ALA A 716 36.37 -24.70 32.48
C ALA A 716 35.25 -25.75 32.55
N GLY A 717 35.13 -26.58 31.51
CA GLY A 717 34.07 -27.57 31.41
C GLY A 717 34.34 -28.86 32.19
N PRO A 718 33.37 -29.78 32.25
CA PRO A 718 33.45 -31.01 33.07
C PRO A 718 34.42 -32.07 32.51
N VAL A 719 34.85 -31.96 31.26
CA VAL A 719 35.82 -32.88 30.63
C VAL A 719 37.13 -32.16 30.29
N LYS A 720 38.22 -32.93 30.20
CA LYS A 720 39.55 -32.38 29.84
C LYS A 720 39.47 -31.66 28.49
N ALA A 721 40.10 -30.49 28.40
CA ALA A 721 40.06 -29.62 27.22
C ALA A 721 38.62 -29.25 26.78
N SER A 722 37.74 -28.91 27.73
CA SER A 722 36.43 -28.31 27.42
C SER A 722 36.18 -26.98 28.15
N ARG A 723 35.27 -26.17 27.60
CA ARG A 723 34.73 -24.96 28.22
C ARG A 723 33.24 -24.82 27.99
N VAL A 724 32.55 -24.22 28.96
CA VAL A 724 31.17 -23.73 28.83
C VAL A 724 31.23 -22.21 28.74
N GLY A 725 30.73 -21.63 27.65
CA GLY A 725 30.60 -20.19 27.45
C GLY A 725 29.17 -19.73 27.64
N VAL A 726 28.98 -18.59 28.28
CA VAL A 726 27.72 -17.83 28.31
C VAL A 726 28.04 -16.38 28.02
N SER A 727 27.34 -15.76 27.07
CA SER A 727 27.37 -14.33 26.82
C SER A 727 25.97 -13.75 26.72
N TYR A 728 25.86 -12.46 27.05
CA TYR A 728 24.65 -11.66 26.94
C TYR A 728 25.05 -10.25 26.47
N GLY A 729 24.42 -9.78 25.40
CA GLY A 729 24.53 -8.42 24.87
C GLY A 729 23.18 -7.73 24.92
N HIS A 730 23.19 -6.47 25.32
CA HIS A 730 22.03 -5.57 25.27
C HIS A 730 22.31 -4.46 24.26
N ARG A 731 21.42 -4.26 23.30
CA ARG A 731 21.48 -3.23 22.27
C ARG A 731 20.55 -2.07 22.63
N PHE A 732 21.02 -0.85 22.41
CA PHE A 732 20.31 0.39 22.71
C PHE A 732 20.66 1.46 21.67
N ASN A 733 19.92 2.59 21.67
CA ASN A 733 19.95 3.58 20.59
C ASN A 733 19.71 2.96 19.20
N SER A 734 18.95 1.85 19.16
CA SER A 734 18.79 1.00 17.99
C SER A 734 17.54 1.31 17.20
N ASP A 735 17.61 1.10 15.88
CA ASP A 735 16.46 1.16 14.99
C ASP A 735 15.52 -0.06 15.13
N LYS A 736 14.35 0.06 14.49
CA LYS A 736 13.12 -0.67 14.82
C LYS A 736 13.14 -2.20 14.67
N ALA A 737 14.04 -2.76 13.85
CA ALA A 737 14.13 -4.20 13.61
C ALA A 737 15.32 -4.89 14.31
N VAL A 738 16.21 -4.13 14.95
CA VAL A 738 17.38 -4.69 15.64
C VAL A 738 16.94 -5.38 16.94
N ALA A 739 17.40 -6.60 17.18
CA ALA A 739 17.16 -7.32 18.44
C ALA A 739 17.64 -6.50 19.66
N SER A 740 16.83 -6.36 20.70
CA SER A 740 17.22 -5.63 21.91
C SER A 740 18.22 -6.43 22.75
N ASP A 741 18.12 -7.76 22.74
CA ASP A 741 18.95 -8.62 23.57
C ASP A 741 19.42 -9.85 22.80
N VAL A 742 20.69 -10.21 22.98
CA VAL A 742 21.32 -11.39 22.38
C VAL A 742 22.01 -12.19 23.46
N ALA A 743 21.48 -13.37 23.78
CA ALA A 743 22.12 -14.33 24.66
C ALA A 743 22.75 -15.46 23.85
N THR A 744 23.90 -15.99 24.27
CA THR A 744 24.50 -17.17 23.64
C THR A 744 25.08 -18.10 24.70
N VAL A 745 24.67 -19.36 24.66
CA VAL A 745 25.26 -20.45 25.46
C VAL A 745 26.08 -21.31 24.51
N SER A 746 27.26 -21.74 24.93
CA SER A 746 28.16 -22.56 24.10
C SER A 746 28.92 -23.60 24.91
N PHE A 747 29.27 -24.71 24.27
CA PHE A 747 30.09 -25.77 24.83
C PHE A 747 31.15 -26.18 23.81
N SER A 748 32.41 -25.83 24.08
CA SER A 748 33.57 -26.17 23.25
C SER A 748 34.36 -27.33 23.85
N VAL A 749 34.80 -28.29 23.01
CA VAL A 749 35.63 -29.45 23.39
C VAL A 749 36.74 -29.65 22.37
N GLY A 750 37.98 -29.87 22.83
CA GLY A 750 39.11 -30.26 21.99
C GLY A 750 39.33 -31.78 21.92
N PHE A 751 39.87 -32.29 20.79
CA PHE A 751 39.89 -33.72 20.46
C PHE A 751 41.21 -34.30 19.95
#